data_AF-A0A7V0V6S4-F1
#
_entry.id   AF-A0A7V0V6S4-F1
#
_cell.length_a   1.000
_cell.length_b   1.000
_cell.length_c   1.000
_cell.angle_alpha   90.00
_cell.angle_beta   90.00
_cell.angle_gamma   90.00
#
_symmetry.space_group_name_H-M   'P 1'
#
loop_
_entity.id
_entity.type
_entity.pdbx_description
1 polymer ?
#
loop_
_entity_poly.entity_id
_entity_poly.type
_entity_poly.pdbx_seq_one_letter_code
_entity_poly.pdbx_strand_id
1 'polypeptide(L)'
;MGTELRLTRERIRQVEKKMREKLEHPSSLLRLKPLWIAVDAYLAEAYGMINLDSLSLKLKTTFNWNRNPSISALAEILSLNARFVTDKEAGVVYTKNFSCANCETAIEYLQQIVEDIGELQFLDAAYCLADACRNNCQKILSSSNFFSHSFIAYLVNSFNTLSERVKIKSGRIYSRNMWELRYGNLPAATDIVLELSGRPMHFSDVFEELKRWRKDLPLHYERNIHAILDRSKNVLLWDRGTFIHRKHAVFPFSLLREIEDWVRTQLEEDIPFISVYGAFKAFKERCLSEGISSEYALYSCLRESADPAFAYPRFPYIYLKKNFSQHLPVTLVLEKFLQEAGGPVSYIELKTFATGGLFIKELMWNQYVERIPNVVRTSNWGFLHTDFLEIDEEKLDDIIAYAQGIISKEGHASIVKVYEDKRISCKLMGIDSPIMLFSIFQLYAGDKILARNYPQIRSLEKYDAKASSRGIVNEVIAYIKNKSAPCTYQELEEHFVSNLGYNEQAVFLAAYKEDIYKYLQNCLVHKETIDWNDKKQEQVERIANNVFGDAIRAGKCFGLIDTILERGALPELKNGVFWTRLLLADVLTSQNKFRTLGNQKNAFVPVPNDLGIEKFEDLIYELLKREYDGASNLASFESNLRNLGVIIRGIAPSVLGKSKKVRIVGKEIIIAELMGYA
;
A
#
# COMPACT_ATOMS: atom_id res chain seq x y z
N MET A 1 47.78 21.27 -44.79
CA MET A 1 48.44 22.38 -45.51
C MET A 1 49.55 23.10 -44.72
N GLY A 2 49.29 23.83 -43.64
CA GLY A 2 50.34 24.63 -42.96
C GLY A 2 51.49 23.81 -42.35
N THR A 3 51.16 22.73 -41.65
CA THR A 3 52.12 21.79 -41.04
C THR A 3 52.79 20.88 -42.06
N GLU A 4 52.04 20.38 -43.06
CA GLU A 4 52.57 19.51 -44.13
C GLU A 4 53.52 20.23 -45.08
N LEU A 5 53.28 21.51 -45.38
CA LEU A 5 54.07 22.30 -46.33
C LEU A 5 55.04 23.27 -45.64
N ARG A 6 55.15 23.25 -44.31
CA ARG A 6 55.97 24.17 -43.49
C ARG A 6 55.74 25.65 -43.81
N LEU A 7 54.49 26.06 -43.97
CA LEU A 7 54.12 27.45 -44.29
C LEU A 7 53.64 28.20 -43.05
N THR A 8 54.01 29.48 -42.93
CA THR A 8 53.49 30.37 -41.86
C THR A 8 52.01 30.69 -42.10
N ARG A 9 51.26 31.00 -41.03
CA ARG A 9 49.84 31.41 -41.11
C ARG A 9 49.64 32.58 -42.08
N GLU A 10 50.55 33.57 -42.07
CA GLU A 10 50.48 34.72 -42.97
C GLU A 10 50.72 34.32 -44.44
N ARG A 11 51.61 33.35 -44.69
CA ARG A 11 51.85 32.87 -46.06
C ARG A 11 50.64 32.09 -46.61
N ILE A 12 49.95 31.33 -45.78
CA ILE A 12 48.70 30.65 -46.14
C ILE A 12 47.64 31.70 -46.51
N ARG A 13 47.46 32.74 -45.68
CA ARG A 13 46.52 33.84 -45.93
C ARG A 13 46.78 34.54 -47.27
N GLN A 14 48.05 34.79 -47.61
CA GLN A 14 48.43 35.39 -48.90
C GLN A 14 48.10 34.47 -50.08
N VAL A 15 48.33 33.16 -49.96
CA VAL A 15 47.98 32.18 -50.99
C VAL A 15 46.46 32.10 -51.16
N GLU A 16 45.70 32.03 -50.07
CA GLU A 16 44.23 32.05 -50.10
C GLU A 16 43.69 33.32 -50.75
N LYS A 17 44.22 34.50 -50.39
CA LYS A 17 43.84 35.77 -50.99
C LYS A 17 44.09 35.79 -52.49
N LYS A 18 45.28 35.39 -52.94
CA LYS A 18 45.64 35.34 -54.36
C LYS A 18 44.79 34.33 -55.14
N MET A 19 44.47 33.20 -54.54
CA MET A 19 43.58 32.20 -55.15
C MET A 19 42.15 32.70 -55.24
N ARG A 20 41.64 33.39 -54.21
CA ARG A 20 40.32 34.03 -54.22
C ARG A 20 40.22 35.08 -55.33
N GLU A 21 41.18 36.00 -55.42
CA GLU A 21 41.23 37.00 -56.51
C GLU A 21 41.21 36.35 -57.91
N LYS A 22 41.92 35.23 -58.07
CA LYS A 22 41.93 34.46 -59.32
C LYS A 22 40.58 33.78 -59.61
N LEU A 23 39.89 33.28 -58.59
CA LEU A 23 38.59 32.64 -58.72
C LEU A 23 37.47 33.64 -59.00
N GLU A 24 37.56 34.86 -58.44
CA GLU A 24 36.61 35.96 -58.65
C GLU A 24 36.76 36.63 -60.03
N HIS A 25 37.88 36.40 -60.74
CA HIS A 25 38.08 36.94 -62.08
C HIS A 25 36.99 36.46 -63.06
N PRO A 26 36.42 37.33 -63.92
CA PRO A 26 35.31 36.98 -64.81
C PRO A 26 35.54 35.74 -65.69
N SER A 27 36.77 35.53 -66.17
CA SER A 27 37.12 34.35 -66.97
C SER A 27 37.05 33.04 -66.19
N SER A 28 37.34 33.07 -64.88
CA SER A 28 37.26 31.91 -63.98
C SER A 28 35.79 31.59 -63.67
N LEU A 29 34.97 32.61 -63.43
CA LEU A 29 33.54 32.46 -63.23
C LEU A 29 32.83 31.89 -64.47
N LEU A 30 33.25 32.29 -65.68
CA LEU A 30 32.77 31.71 -66.94
C LEU A 30 33.08 30.21 -67.06
N ARG A 31 34.26 29.76 -66.60
CA ARG A 31 34.63 28.34 -66.58
C ARG A 31 33.79 27.52 -65.60
N LEU A 32 33.26 28.14 -64.54
CA LEU A 32 32.37 27.50 -63.57
C LEU A 32 30.89 27.43 -64.04
N LYS A 33 30.56 27.94 -65.24
CA LYS A 33 29.19 27.90 -65.77
C LYS A 33 28.52 26.52 -65.73
N PRO A 34 29.17 25.40 -66.08
CA PRO A 34 28.57 24.08 -65.97
C PRO A 34 28.19 23.71 -64.52
N LEU A 35 29.02 24.10 -63.54
CA LEU A 35 28.73 23.91 -62.12
C LEU A 35 27.51 24.71 -61.70
N TRP A 36 27.41 25.98 -62.11
CA TRP A 36 26.25 26.82 -61.80
C TRP A 36 24.95 26.23 -62.35
N ILE A 37 24.97 25.71 -63.59
CA ILE A 37 23.80 25.07 -64.20
C ILE A 37 23.38 23.83 -63.42
N ALA A 38 24.34 22.99 -63.00
CA ALA A 38 24.04 21.80 -62.21
C ALA A 38 23.45 22.16 -60.83
N VAL A 39 24.01 23.17 -60.16
CA VAL A 39 23.51 23.66 -58.87
C VAL A 39 22.12 24.25 -59.01
N ASP A 40 21.87 25.08 -60.03
CA ASP A 40 20.54 25.64 -60.34
C ASP A 40 19.51 24.50 -60.57
N ALA A 41 19.87 23.46 -61.32
CA ALA A 41 19.00 22.31 -61.56
C ALA A 41 18.67 21.54 -60.27
N TYR A 42 19.65 21.33 -59.39
CA TYR A 42 19.43 20.64 -58.12
C TYR A 42 18.68 21.48 -57.09
N LEU A 43 18.85 22.80 -57.11
CA LEU A 43 18.03 23.71 -56.33
C LEU A 43 16.58 23.73 -56.84
N ALA A 44 16.35 23.69 -58.15
CA ALA A 44 15.02 23.58 -58.71
C ALA A 44 14.33 22.26 -58.32
N GLU A 45 15.06 21.13 -58.39
CA GLU A 45 14.58 19.83 -57.93
C GLU A 45 14.27 19.81 -56.41
N ALA A 46 15.06 20.55 -55.62
CA ALA A 46 14.87 20.67 -54.17
C ALA A 46 13.98 21.85 -53.75
N TYR A 47 13.21 22.41 -54.68
CA TYR A 47 12.26 23.50 -54.43
C TYR A 47 12.88 24.74 -53.75
N GLY A 48 14.11 25.08 -54.16
CA GLY A 48 14.78 26.34 -53.81
C GLY A 48 15.85 26.23 -52.73
N MET A 49 15.90 25.14 -51.94
CA MET A 49 16.91 24.94 -50.89
C MET A 49 17.35 23.48 -50.80
N ILE A 50 18.67 23.26 -50.73
CA ILE A 50 19.27 21.93 -50.60
C ILE A 50 20.39 21.94 -49.54
N ASN A 51 20.50 20.85 -48.78
CA ASN A 51 21.63 20.61 -47.90
C ASN A 51 22.93 20.37 -48.69
N LEU A 52 24.05 20.91 -48.20
CA LEU A 52 25.35 20.87 -48.89
C LEU A 52 25.93 19.46 -49.02
N ASP A 53 25.66 18.53 -48.10
CA ASP A 53 26.04 17.12 -48.23
C ASP A 53 25.31 16.45 -49.39
N SER A 54 23.99 16.67 -49.47
CA SER A 54 23.16 16.17 -50.57
C SER A 54 23.61 16.74 -51.91
N LEU A 55 23.91 18.05 -51.96
CA LEU A 55 24.43 18.69 -53.16
C LEU A 55 25.81 18.15 -53.53
N SER A 56 26.71 17.96 -52.55
CA SER A 56 28.04 17.39 -52.74
C SER A 56 27.97 16.00 -53.39
N LEU A 57 27.08 15.13 -52.91
CA LEU A 57 26.85 13.80 -53.47
C LEU A 57 26.28 13.85 -54.89
N LYS A 58 25.30 14.74 -55.13
CA LYS A 58 24.69 14.94 -56.45
C LYS A 58 25.74 15.43 -57.46
N LEU A 59 26.53 16.45 -57.10
CA LEU A 59 27.58 17.00 -57.95
C LEU A 59 28.70 15.99 -58.24
N LYS A 60 29.12 15.19 -57.25
CA LYS A 60 30.06 14.09 -57.49
C LYS A 60 29.55 13.19 -58.62
N THR A 61 28.27 12.85 -58.58
CA THR A 61 27.64 11.98 -59.57
C THR A 61 27.54 12.67 -60.93
N THR A 62 27.12 13.93 -60.99
CA THR A 62 27.01 14.71 -62.25
C THR A 62 28.32 14.84 -62.99
N PHE A 63 29.41 15.09 -62.25
CA PHE A 63 30.73 15.37 -62.81
C PHE A 63 31.69 14.17 -62.75
N ASN A 64 31.21 13.00 -62.32
CA ASN A 64 31.98 11.78 -62.14
C ASN A 64 33.29 11.99 -61.35
N TRP A 65 33.21 12.72 -60.24
CA TRP A 65 34.39 13.00 -59.41
C TRP A 65 34.75 11.80 -58.53
N ASN A 66 36.05 11.54 -58.36
CA ASN A 66 36.56 10.42 -57.56
C ASN A 66 36.21 10.54 -56.07
N ARG A 67 35.92 11.75 -55.58
CA ARG A 67 35.58 12.05 -54.18
C ARG A 67 34.49 13.12 -54.11
N ASN A 68 33.74 13.12 -53.02
CA ASN A 68 32.80 14.20 -52.71
C ASN A 68 33.59 15.51 -52.53
N PRO A 69 33.12 16.65 -53.07
CA PRO A 69 33.70 17.94 -52.72
C PRO A 69 33.54 18.18 -51.22
N SER A 70 34.58 18.73 -50.59
CA SER A 70 34.49 19.19 -49.20
C SER A 70 33.37 20.22 -49.07
N ILE A 71 32.53 20.08 -48.03
CA ILE A 71 31.40 20.99 -47.76
C ILE A 71 31.88 22.44 -47.65
N SER A 72 32.96 22.66 -46.91
CA SER A 72 33.57 23.98 -46.73
C SER A 72 34.06 24.57 -48.06
N ALA A 73 34.73 23.76 -48.88
CA ALA A 73 35.21 24.20 -50.19
C ALA A 73 34.05 24.46 -51.17
N LEU A 74 33.03 23.59 -51.16
CA LEU A 74 31.83 23.75 -51.96
C LEU A 74 31.11 25.05 -51.59
N ALA A 75 30.93 25.31 -50.29
CA ALA A 75 30.32 26.54 -49.81
C ALA A 75 31.07 27.81 -50.23
N GLU A 76 32.40 27.80 -50.16
CA GLU A 76 33.24 28.92 -50.63
C GLU A 76 33.09 29.13 -52.15
N ILE A 77 33.09 28.06 -52.94
CA ILE A 77 32.89 28.15 -54.39
C ILE A 77 31.50 28.71 -54.71
N LEU A 78 30.44 28.18 -54.09
CA LEU A 78 29.06 28.63 -54.30
C LEU A 78 28.88 30.12 -53.95
N SER A 79 29.59 30.62 -52.94
CA SER A 79 29.56 32.03 -52.53
C SER A 79 30.10 33.01 -53.57
N LEU A 80 30.86 32.52 -54.58
CA LEU A 80 31.38 33.34 -55.67
C LEU A 80 30.29 33.77 -56.67
N ASN A 81 29.11 33.15 -56.64
CA ASN A 81 28.00 33.48 -57.51
C ASN A 81 26.87 34.14 -56.70
N ALA A 82 26.61 35.42 -56.96
CA ALA A 82 25.63 36.23 -56.24
C ALA A 82 24.18 35.72 -56.31
N ARG A 83 23.88 34.72 -57.15
CA ARG A 83 22.57 34.06 -57.23
C ARG A 83 22.34 33.07 -56.09
N PHE A 84 23.40 32.57 -55.45
CA PHE A 84 23.31 31.62 -54.36
C PHE A 84 23.59 32.29 -53.03
N VAL A 85 22.83 31.89 -52.02
CA VAL A 85 23.10 32.21 -50.62
C VAL A 85 23.51 30.89 -49.97
N THR A 86 24.69 30.88 -49.37
CA THR A 86 25.20 29.69 -48.67
C THR A 86 25.29 29.98 -47.19
N ASP A 87 24.55 29.20 -46.40
CA ASP A 87 24.67 29.20 -44.96
C ASP A 87 25.59 28.06 -44.55
N LYS A 88 26.81 28.43 -44.13
CA LYS A 88 27.85 27.47 -43.74
C LYS A 88 27.56 26.82 -42.39
N GLU A 89 26.86 27.52 -41.49
CA GLU A 89 26.55 27.03 -40.15
C GLU A 89 25.39 26.04 -40.21
N ALA A 90 24.34 26.39 -40.96
CA ALA A 90 23.21 25.49 -41.19
C ALA A 90 23.49 24.41 -42.26
N GLY A 91 24.58 24.54 -43.01
CA GLY A 91 25.01 23.57 -44.02
C GLY A 91 24.08 23.49 -45.23
N VAL A 92 23.50 24.61 -45.66
CA VAL A 92 22.55 24.68 -46.77
C VAL A 92 22.94 25.72 -47.82
N VAL A 93 22.43 25.52 -49.04
CA VAL A 93 22.46 26.54 -50.09
C VAL A 93 21.05 26.72 -50.65
N TYR A 94 20.71 27.97 -50.95
CA TYR A 94 19.44 28.35 -51.57
C TYR A 94 19.63 29.50 -52.55
N THR A 95 18.64 29.72 -53.41
CA THR A 95 18.68 30.85 -54.35
C THR A 95 18.38 32.17 -53.63
N LYS A 96 19.02 33.27 -54.03
CA LYS A 96 18.77 34.61 -53.45
C LYS A 96 17.30 35.06 -53.56
N ASN A 97 16.58 34.51 -54.54
CA ASN A 97 15.17 34.81 -54.77
C ASN A 97 14.22 33.93 -53.93
N PHE A 98 14.73 32.98 -53.14
CA PHE A 98 13.94 32.15 -52.23
C PHE A 98 13.53 32.95 -50.99
N SER A 99 12.43 33.68 -51.11
CA SER A 99 11.93 34.62 -50.09
C SER A 99 11.44 33.94 -48.80
N CYS A 100 11.22 32.62 -48.82
CA CYS A 100 10.77 31.83 -47.68
C CYS A 100 11.88 31.53 -46.65
N ALA A 101 13.17 31.67 -47.01
CA ALA A 101 14.29 31.36 -46.11
C ALA A 101 14.18 32.05 -44.74
N ASN A 102 13.77 33.32 -44.71
CA ASN A 102 13.65 34.10 -43.47
C ASN A 102 12.20 34.60 -43.26
N CYS A 103 11.22 33.76 -43.59
CA CYS A 103 9.81 34.14 -43.48
C CYS A 103 9.27 33.84 -42.07
N GLU A 104 9.02 34.89 -41.28
CA GLU A 104 8.43 34.78 -39.93
C GLU A 104 7.08 34.04 -39.94
N THR A 105 6.23 34.32 -40.93
CA THR A 105 4.94 33.62 -41.09
C THR A 105 5.10 32.11 -41.28
N ALA A 106 6.13 31.67 -42.02
CA ALA A 106 6.38 30.23 -42.20
C ALA A 106 6.88 29.58 -40.90
N ILE A 107 7.64 30.32 -40.08
CA ILE A 107 8.08 29.88 -38.76
C ILE A 107 6.88 29.72 -37.81
N GLU A 108 5.99 30.72 -37.75
CA GLU A 108 4.77 30.70 -36.93
C GLU A 108 3.83 29.56 -37.33
N TYR A 109 3.57 29.37 -38.63
CA TYR A 109 2.73 28.27 -39.10
C TYR A 109 3.34 26.91 -38.79
N LEU A 110 4.65 26.74 -39.01
CA LEU A 110 5.30 25.47 -38.70
C LEU A 110 5.25 25.19 -37.18
N GLN A 111 5.42 26.21 -36.34
CA GLN A 111 5.28 26.06 -34.90
C GLN A 111 3.87 25.59 -34.53
N GLN A 112 2.83 26.29 -35.00
CA GLN A 112 1.43 25.98 -34.69
C GLN A 112 1.06 24.57 -35.16
N ILE A 113 1.41 24.22 -36.40
CA ILE A 113 1.16 22.89 -36.98
C ILE A 113 1.77 21.79 -36.11
N VAL A 114 3.02 21.97 -35.66
CA VAL A 114 3.72 20.98 -34.83
C VAL A 114 3.16 20.96 -33.41
N GLU A 115 2.78 22.11 -32.83
CA GLU A 115 2.15 22.19 -31.51
C GLU A 115 0.79 21.50 -31.48
N ASP A 116 -0.03 21.65 -32.54
CA ASP A 116 -1.36 21.05 -32.67
C ASP A 116 -1.30 19.53 -32.92
N ILE A 117 -0.39 19.08 -33.79
CA ILE A 117 -0.29 17.66 -34.17
C ILE A 117 0.61 16.88 -33.20
N GLY A 118 1.58 17.55 -32.58
CA GLY A 118 2.53 16.98 -31.63
C GLY A 118 3.71 16.26 -32.28
N GLU A 119 3.49 15.39 -33.27
CA GLU A 119 4.54 14.61 -33.93
C GLU A 119 4.27 14.40 -35.43
N LEU A 120 5.25 14.73 -36.29
CA LEU A 120 5.12 14.68 -37.75
C LEU A 120 6.37 14.07 -38.40
N GLN A 121 6.20 13.41 -39.56
CA GLN A 121 7.35 13.22 -40.46
C GLN A 121 7.73 14.56 -41.10
N PHE A 122 8.99 14.71 -41.52
CA PHE A 122 9.40 15.89 -42.29
C PHE A 122 8.55 16.13 -43.53
N LEU A 123 8.14 15.07 -44.21
CA LEU A 123 7.35 15.16 -45.42
C LEU A 123 5.96 15.75 -45.13
N ASP A 124 5.31 15.24 -44.08
CA ASP A 124 3.99 15.73 -43.65
C ASP A 124 4.07 17.18 -43.18
N ALA A 125 5.11 17.54 -42.41
CA ALA A 125 5.34 18.92 -42.00
C ALA A 125 5.55 19.85 -43.20
N ALA A 126 6.25 19.39 -44.24
CA ALA A 126 6.43 20.15 -45.48
C ALA A 126 5.11 20.32 -46.26
N TYR A 127 4.27 19.27 -46.32
CA TYR A 127 2.92 19.35 -46.92
C TYR A 127 2.04 20.36 -46.18
N CYS A 128 1.92 20.22 -44.85
CA CYS A 128 1.08 21.08 -44.03
C CYS A 128 1.55 22.54 -44.10
N LEU A 129 2.86 22.78 -44.05
CA LEU A 129 3.40 24.14 -44.16
C LEU A 129 3.14 24.74 -45.55
N ALA A 130 3.33 23.96 -46.62
CA ALA A 130 3.06 24.43 -47.98
C ALA A 130 1.58 24.79 -48.18
N ASP A 131 0.66 23.99 -47.62
CA ASP A 131 -0.78 24.27 -47.67
C ASP A 131 -1.16 25.51 -46.85
N ALA A 132 -0.67 25.62 -45.61
CA ALA A 132 -0.90 26.79 -44.76
C ALA A 132 -0.37 28.09 -45.40
N CYS A 133 0.83 28.04 -45.99
CA CYS A 133 1.40 29.17 -46.71
C CYS A 133 0.62 29.49 -48.00
N ARG A 134 0.09 28.49 -48.72
CA ARG A 134 -0.71 28.74 -49.94
C ARG A 134 -1.99 29.52 -49.64
N ASN A 135 -2.66 29.16 -48.55
CA ASN A 135 -3.94 29.74 -48.21
C ASN A 135 -3.81 31.16 -47.62
N ASN A 136 -2.65 31.51 -47.06
CA ASN A 136 -2.49 32.72 -46.24
C ASN A 136 -1.32 33.64 -46.64
N CYS A 137 -0.47 33.27 -47.59
CA CYS A 137 0.66 34.10 -48.01
C CYS A 137 0.27 35.08 -49.13
N GLN A 138 0.56 36.37 -48.94
CA GLN A 138 0.37 37.42 -49.96
C GLN A 138 1.48 37.45 -51.02
N LYS A 139 2.59 36.75 -50.80
CA LYS A 139 3.70 36.66 -51.76
C LYS A 139 3.44 35.48 -52.69
N ILE A 140 3.48 35.71 -54.01
CA ILE A 140 3.40 34.67 -55.02
C ILE A 140 4.45 33.61 -54.67
N LEU A 141 4.00 32.43 -54.23
CA LEU A 141 4.88 31.28 -54.00
C LEU A 141 5.68 31.06 -55.28
N SER A 142 7.01 31.03 -55.17
CA SER A 142 7.90 30.74 -56.27
C SER A 142 7.64 29.31 -56.76
N SER A 143 6.70 29.16 -57.69
CA SER A 143 6.45 28.02 -58.61
C SER A 143 6.47 26.59 -58.04
N SER A 144 6.49 26.38 -56.74
CA SER A 144 6.59 25.06 -56.11
C SER A 144 5.48 24.88 -55.08
N ASN A 145 4.66 23.85 -55.31
CA ASN A 145 3.57 23.45 -54.40
C ASN A 145 4.08 22.72 -53.15
N PHE A 146 5.41 22.71 -52.92
CA PHE A 146 6.04 21.83 -51.95
C PHE A 146 7.32 22.42 -51.36
N PHE A 147 7.57 22.13 -50.08
CA PHE A 147 8.82 22.47 -49.40
C PHE A 147 9.71 21.25 -49.25
N SER A 148 11.03 21.43 -49.27
CA SER A 148 11.97 20.33 -49.06
C SER A 148 12.18 20.03 -47.58
N HIS A 149 12.58 18.79 -47.26
CA HIS A 149 13.01 18.44 -45.91
C HIS A 149 14.16 19.32 -45.40
N SER A 150 15.05 19.75 -46.31
CA SER A 150 16.14 20.68 -45.99
C SER A 150 15.62 22.03 -45.53
N PHE A 151 14.53 22.53 -46.13
CA PHE A 151 13.91 23.78 -45.69
C PHE A 151 13.31 23.67 -44.30
N ILE A 152 12.59 22.59 -44.00
CA ILE A 152 12.00 22.39 -42.66
C ILE A 152 13.09 22.24 -41.60
N ALA A 153 14.12 21.44 -41.87
CA ALA A 153 15.25 21.29 -40.96
C ALA A 153 16.00 22.62 -40.74
N TYR A 154 16.16 23.42 -41.79
CA TYR A 154 16.74 24.75 -41.70
C TYR A 154 15.91 25.67 -40.82
N LEU A 155 14.58 25.73 -41.00
CA LEU A 155 13.71 26.57 -40.16
C LEU A 155 13.83 26.22 -38.67
N VAL A 156 13.83 24.93 -38.32
CA VAL A 156 13.90 24.52 -36.91
C VAL A 156 15.27 24.78 -36.29
N ASN A 157 16.36 24.60 -37.05
CA ASN A 157 17.72 24.70 -36.51
C ASN A 157 18.28 26.12 -36.54
N SER A 158 17.88 26.95 -37.51
CA SER A 158 18.46 28.28 -37.71
C SER A 158 17.73 29.38 -36.92
N PHE A 159 16.52 29.12 -36.42
CA PHE A 159 15.72 30.10 -35.69
C PHE A 159 15.50 29.67 -34.25
N ASN A 160 16.10 30.41 -33.31
CA ASN A 160 16.05 30.10 -31.88
C ASN A 160 14.61 29.96 -31.36
N THR A 161 13.72 30.85 -31.78
CA THR A 161 12.29 30.85 -31.40
C THR A 161 11.60 29.52 -31.71
N LEU A 162 11.90 28.92 -32.86
CA LEU A 162 11.34 27.63 -33.25
C LEU A 162 12.10 26.47 -32.59
N SER A 163 13.43 26.55 -32.53
CA SER A 163 14.29 25.51 -31.97
C SER A 163 14.00 25.21 -30.48
N GLU A 164 13.50 26.18 -29.73
CA GLU A 164 13.12 26.02 -28.32
C GLU A 164 11.81 25.23 -28.17
N ARG A 165 10.90 25.35 -29.14
CA ARG A 165 9.55 24.77 -29.10
C ARG A 165 9.40 23.50 -29.93
N VAL A 166 10.26 23.32 -30.92
CA VAL A 166 10.21 22.23 -31.88
C VAL A 166 11.55 21.53 -31.92
N LYS A 167 11.54 20.20 -31.88
CA LYS A 167 12.75 19.37 -31.88
C LYS A 167 12.72 18.37 -33.02
N ILE A 168 13.88 18.07 -33.57
CA ILE A 168 14.06 17.10 -34.66
C ILE A 168 14.83 15.88 -34.15
N LYS A 169 14.36 14.68 -34.52
CA LYS A 169 15.12 13.43 -34.34
C LYS A 169 14.66 12.35 -35.30
N SER A 170 15.61 11.68 -35.93
CA SER A 170 15.39 10.51 -36.80
C SER A 170 14.32 10.73 -37.89
N GLY A 171 14.38 11.87 -38.59
CA GLY A 171 13.44 12.17 -39.68
C GLY A 171 12.05 12.66 -39.23
N ARG A 172 11.87 12.90 -37.93
CA ARG A 172 10.63 13.38 -37.33
C ARG A 172 10.81 14.71 -36.63
N ILE A 173 9.70 15.44 -36.54
CA ILE A 173 9.57 16.73 -35.88
C ILE A 173 8.59 16.55 -34.73
N TYR A 174 8.96 17.06 -33.56
CA TYR A 174 8.21 16.94 -32.32
C TYR A 174 7.95 18.31 -31.73
N SER A 175 6.74 18.52 -31.20
CA SER A 175 6.47 19.61 -30.28
C SER A 175 7.29 19.42 -29.00
N ARG A 176 7.46 20.50 -28.24
CA ARG A 176 8.18 20.47 -26.96
C ARG A 176 7.59 19.43 -26.01
N ASN A 177 6.27 19.33 -25.93
CA ASN A 177 5.58 18.40 -25.05
C ASN A 177 5.83 16.94 -25.47
N MET A 178 5.69 16.64 -26.76
CA MET A 178 5.95 15.30 -27.29
C MET A 178 7.42 14.89 -27.17
N TRP A 179 8.33 15.85 -27.35
CA TRP A 179 9.74 15.65 -27.11
C TRP A 179 10.02 15.27 -25.66
N GLU A 180 9.51 16.04 -24.71
CA GLU A 180 9.71 15.76 -23.28
C GLU A 180 9.06 14.44 -22.87
N LEU A 181 7.88 14.09 -23.39
CA LEU A 181 7.26 12.79 -23.14
C LEU A 181 8.12 11.61 -23.61
N ARG A 182 8.75 11.70 -24.77
CA ARG A 182 9.52 10.58 -25.35
C ARG A 182 10.99 10.54 -24.92
N TYR A 183 11.62 11.71 -24.83
CA TYR A 183 13.08 11.83 -24.71
C TYR A 183 13.53 12.73 -23.55
N GLY A 184 12.60 13.44 -22.91
CA GLY A 184 12.86 14.35 -21.80
C GLY A 184 13.24 13.68 -20.50
N ASN A 185 13.43 14.49 -19.46
CA ASN A 185 13.57 13.97 -18.11
C ASN A 185 12.21 13.47 -17.57
N LEU A 186 12.25 12.62 -16.54
CA LEU A 186 11.01 12.04 -15.99
C LEU A 186 10.08 13.06 -15.33
N PRO A 187 10.55 14.04 -14.55
CA PRO A 187 9.68 15.07 -13.98
C PRO A 187 8.87 15.86 -15.01
N ALA A 188 9.51 16.31 -16.08
CA ALA A 188 8.81 17.03 -17.15
C ALA A 188 7.78 16.12 -17.84
N ALA A 189 8.13 14.84 -18.07
CA ALA A 189 7.22 13.90 -18.70
C ALA A 189 6.01 13.57 -17.82
N THR A 190 6.19 13.39 -16.50
CA THR A 190 5.07 13.16 -15.57
C THR A 190 4.12 14.35 -15.50
N ASP A 191 4.66 15.57 -15.49
CA ASP A 191 3.86 16.80 -15.50
C ASP A 191 3.01 16.86 -16.79
N ILE A 192 3.62 16.60 -17.96
CA ILE A 192 2.92 16.62 -19.25
C ILE A 192 1.85 15.54 -19.34
N VAL A 193 2.08 14.34 -18.80
CA VAL A 193 1.04 13.29 -18.76
C VAL A 193 -0.20 13.79 -18.04
N LEU A 194 -0.03 14.38 -16.86
CA LEU A 194 -1.16 14.93 -16.10
C LEU A 194 -1.80 16.13 -16.81
N GLU A 195 -1.00 17.00 -17.43
CA GLU A 195 -1.49 18.13 -18.21
C GLU A 195 -2.34 17.68 -19.41
N LEU A 196 -1.91 16.67 -20.17
CA LEU A 196 -2.66 16.16 -21.31
C LEU A 196 -3.89 15.34 -20.90
N SER A 197 -3.83 14.67 -19.74
CA SER A 197 -4.93 13.82 -19.28
C SER A 197 -6.21 14.60 -18.93
N GLY A 198 -6.08 15.88 -18.53
CA GLY A 198 -7.21 16.70 -18.12
C GLY A 198 -7.91 16.26 -16.82
N ARG A 199 -7.39 15.25 -16.10
CA ARG A 199 -8.07 14.65 -14.95
C ARG A 199 -7.09 14.20 -13.86
N PRO A 200 -7.57 13.98 -12.61
CA PRO A 200 -6.76 13.32 -11.60
C PRO A 200 -6.35 11.90 -12.03
N MET A 201 -5.11 11.50 -11.74
CA MET A 201 -4.59 10.16 -12.01
C MET A 201 -3.78 9.64 -10.82
N HIS A 202 -3.90 8.35 -10.53
CA HIS A 202 -3.03 7.70 -9.55
C HIS A 202 -1.59 7.62 -10.10
N PHE A 203 -0.57 7.69 -9.24
CA PHE A 203 0.84 7.65 -9.70
C PHE A 203 1.15 6.39 -10.54
N SER A 204 0.50 5.26 -10.24
CA SER A 204 0.58 4.03 -11.05
C SER A 204 -0.02 4.21 -12.44
N ASP A 205 -1.13 4.94 -12.58
CA ASP A 205 -1.75 5.22 -13.89
C ASP A 205 -0.85 6.15 -14.71
N VAL A 206 -0.22 7.14 -14.07
CA VAL A 206 0.77 8.02 -14.72
C VAL A 206 1.96 7.21 -15.22
N PHE A 207 2.42 6.24 -14.44
CA PHE A 207 3.50 5.34 -14.84
C PHE A 207 3.12 4.47 -16.04
N GLU A 208 1.93 3.88 -16.04
CA GLU A 208 1.44 3.08 -17.17
C GLU A 208 1.24 3.91 -18.43
N GLU A 209 0.77 5.16 -18.31
CA GLU A 209 0.69 6.07 -19.44
C GLU A 209 2.09 6.42 -19.98
N LEU A 210 3.07 6.70 -19.11
CA LEU A 210 4.45 6.96 -19.52
C LEU A 210 5.09 5.77 -20.26
N LYS A 211 4.81 4.53 -19.87
CA LYS A 211 5.30 3.33 -20.56
C LYS A 211 4.82 3.24 -22.01
N ARG A 212 3.61 3.74 -22.32
CA ARG A 212 3.11 3.79 -23.70
C ARG A 212 4.00 4.66 -24.59
N TRP A 213 4.58 5.71 -24.01
CA TRP A 213 5.48 6.64 -24.69
C TRP A 213 6.96 6.20 -24.64
N ARG A 214 7.38 5.53 -23.56
CA ARG A 214 8.75 5.06 -23.32
C ARG A 214 8.76 3.57 -22.95
N LYS A 215 8.87 2.71 -23.97
CA LYS A 215 8.80 1.24 -23.81
C LYS A 215 9.90 0.66 -22.91
N ASP A 216 11.03 1.34 -22.77
CA ASP A 216 12.20 0.87 -22.02
C ASP A 216 12.18 1.30 -20.53
N LEU A 217 11.07 1.85 -20.02
CA LEU A 217 10.92 2.28 -18.62
C LEU A 217 10.93 1.07 -17.66
N PRO A 218 11.90 0.94 -16.74
CA PRO A 218 11.94 -0.18 -15.81
C PRO A 218 10.82 -0.10 -14.76
N LEU A 219 10.30 -1.26 -14.34
CA LEU A 219 9.19 -1.37 -13.36
C LEU A 219 9.46 -0.70 -12.01
N HIS A 220 10.71 -0.71 -11.54
CA HIS A 220 11.06 -0.12 -10.24
C HIS A 220 10.92 1.42 -10.20
N TYR A 221 10.70 2.09 -11.33
CA TYR A 221 10.45 3.53 -11.39
C TYR A 221 9.06 3.94 -10.92
N GLU A 222 8.09 3.03 -10.78
CA GLU A 222 6.74 3.37 -10.32
C GLU A 222 6.75 4.12 -8.97
N ARG A 223 7.55 3.66 -8.01
CA ARG A 223 7.73 4.34 -6.71
C ARG A 223 8.41 5.70 -6.83
N ASN A 224 9.27 5.86 -7.85
CA ASN A 224 9.93 7.12 -8.13
C ASN A 224 8.93 8.15 -8.69
N ILE A 225 7.93 7.73 -9.47
CA ILE A 225 6.88 8.62 -9.99
C ILE A 225 6.13 9.33 -8.86
N HIS A 226 5.76 8.62 -7.79
CA HIS A 226 5.13 9.26 -6.63
C HIS A 226 6.01 10.38 -6.04
N ALA A 227 7.29 10.11 -5.81
CA ALA A 227 8.21 11.10 -5.24
C ALA A 227 8.47 12.28 -6.19
N ILE A 228 8.44 12.05 -7.50
CA ILE A 228 8.54 13.08 -8.53
C ILE A 228 7.32 13.99 -8.50
N LEU A 229 6.11 13.41 -8.50
CA LEU A 229 4.85 14.16 -8.48
C LEU A 229 4.69 14.99 -7.19
N ASP A 230 5.05 14.42 -6.04
CA ASP A 230 5.00 15.10 -4.74
C ASP A 230 5.89 16.35 -4.66
N ARG A 231 6.99 16.38 -5.43
CA ARG A 231 7.92 17.52 -5.51
C ARG A 231 7.59 18.49 -6.65
N SER A 232 6.65 18.16 -7.52
CA SER A 232 6.32 18.99 -8.67
C SER A 232 5.57 20.26 -8.22
N LYS A 233 5.94 21.40 -8.80
CA LYS A 233 5.24 22.67 -8.57
C LYS A 233 3.99 22.82 -9.42
N ASN A 234 3.81 21.98 -10.44
CA ASN A 234 2.69 22.07 -11.39
C ASN A 234 1.57 21.10 -11.05
N VAL A 235 1.75 20.29 -10.01
CA VAL A 235 0.88 19.18 -9.67
C VAL A 235 0.44 19.30 -8.21
N LEU A 236 -0.80 18.88 -7.94
CA LEU A 236 -1.39 18.88 -6.61
C LEU A 236 -1.83 17.47 -6.23
N LEU A 237 -1.65 17.12 -4.95
CA LEU A 237 -2.21 15.89 -4.39
C LEU A 237 -3.73 16.06 -4.28
N TRP A 238 -4.48 15.19 -4.94
CA TRP A 238 -5.94 15.27 -5.06
C TRP A 238 -6.66 14.16 -4.29
N ASP A 239 -6.02 13.01 -4.13
CA ASP A 239 -6.43 11.91 -3.25
C ASP A 239 -5.21 11.06 -2.87
N ARG A 240 -5.38 9.99 -2.10
CA ARG A 240 -4.30 9.09 -1.69
C ARG A 240 -3.55 8.51 -2.91
N GLY A 241 -2.36 9.05 -3.19
CA GLY A 241 -1.53 8.66 -4.34
C GLY A 241 -2.05 9.18 -5.69
N THR A 242 -3.09 10.02 -5.68
CA THR A 242 -3.72 10.57 -6.88
C THR A 242 -3.39 12.04 -7.01
N PHE A 243 -2.96 12.44 -8.19
CA PHE A 243 -2.44 13.76 -8.49
C PHE A 243 -3.20 14.41 -9.64
N ILE A 244 -3.31 15.74 -9.64
CA ILE A 244 -3.90 16.52 -10.74
C ILE A 244 -2.96 17.67 -11.12
N HIS A 245 -2.91 18.00 -12.41
CA HIS A 245 -2.20 19.18 -12.89
C HIS A 245 -2.93 20.47 -12.48
N ARG A 246 -2.20 21.51 -12.07
CA ARG A 246 -2.75 22.80 -11.60
C ARG A 246 -3.68 23.47 -12.60
N LYS A 247 -3.43 23.33 -13.91
CA LYS A 247 -4.31 23.87 -14.97
C LYS A 247 -5.73 23.30 -14.96
N HIS A 248 -5.91 22.10 -14.39
CA HIS A 248 -7.18 21.36 -14.38
C HIS A 248 -7.80 21.27 -12.98
N ALA A 249 -7.11 21.78 -11.96
CA ALA A 249 -7.61 21.80 -10.59
C ALA A 249 -8.69 22.87 -10.42
N VAL A 250 -9.72 22.54 -9.63
CA VAL A 250 -10.82 23.45 -9.32
C VAL A 250 -10.52 24.20 -8.02
N PHE A 251 -10.68 25.52 -8.05
CA PHE A 251 -10.46 26.40 -6.88
C PHE A 251 -11.70 27.25 -6.61
N PRO A 252 -12.69 26.70 -5.89
CA PRO A 252 -13.92 27.43 -5.59
C PRO A 252 -13.69 28.44 -4.45
N PHE A 253 -13.14 29.61 -4.75
CA PHE A 253 -12.73 30.59 -3.74
C PHE A 253 -13.84 31.06 -2.80
N SER A 254 -15.11 31.05 -3.23
CA SER A 254 -16.25 31.36 -2.35
C SER A 254 -16.39 30.31 -1.24
N LEU A 255 -16.43 29.01 -1.61
CA LEU A 255 -16.50 27.91 -0.66
C LEU A 255 -15.24 27.87 0.23
N LEU A 256 -14.06 28.10 -0.35
CA LEU A 256 -12.81 28.08 0.42
C LEU A 256 -12.80 29.15 1.52
N ARG A 257 -13.31 30.36 1.25
CA ARG A 257 -13.44 31.41 2.26
C ARG A 257 -14.40 31.03 3.39
N GLU A 258 -15.54 30.43 3.06
CA GLU A 258 -16.48 29.95 4.09
C GLU A 258 -15.86 28.86 4.98
N ILE A 259 -15.08 27.95 4.37
CA ILE A 259 -14.33 26.94 5.10
C ILE A 259 -13.26 27.60 5.97
N GLU A 260 -12.48 28.53 5.43
CA GLU A 260 -11.45 29.30 6.14
C GLU A 260 -12.02 30.03 7.35
N ASP A 261 -13.18 30.69 7.21
CA ASP A 261 -13.88 31.35 8.32
C ASP A 261 -14.33 30.34 9.38
N TRP A 262 -14.88 29.19 8.98
CA TRP A 262 -15.23 28.12 9.91
C TRP A 262 -13.99 27.60 10.65
N VAL A 263 -12.89 27.33 9.94
CA VAL A 263 -11.62 26.89 10.53
C VAL A 263 -11.09 27.93 11.52
N ARG A 264 -11.22 29.22 11.20
CA ARG A 264 -10.84 30.32 12.10
C ARG A 264 -11.60 30.25 13.41
N THR A 265 -12.93 30.10 13.36
CA THR A 265 -13.77 29.97 14.56
C THR A 265 -13.37 28.77 15.41
N GLN A 266 -13.08 27.62 14.79
CA GLN A 266 -12.64 26.43 15.55
C GLN A 266 -11.28 26.62 16.22
N LEU A 267 -10.34 27.33 15.58
CA LEU A 267 -8.99 27.55 16.12
C LEU A 267 -8.91 28.70 17.15
N GLU A 268 -9.95 29.52 17.28
CA GLU A 268 -10.03 30.56 18.29
C GLU A 268 -10.38 30.02 19.70
N GLU A 269 -10.85 28.78 19.81
CA GLU A 269 -11.19 28.09 21.07
C GLU A 269 -9.98 27.48 21.82
N ASP A 270 -8.79 28.10 21.72
CA ASP A 270 -7.52 27.64 22.30
C ASP A 270 -7.01 26.27 21.82
N ILE A 271 -7.46 25.85 20.63
CA ILE A 271 -7.03 24.60 19.99
C ILE A 271 -5.80 24.88 19.10
N PRO A 272 -4.70 24.10 19.21
CA PRO A 272 -3.46 24.41 18.49
C PRO A 272 -3.55 24.17 16.98
N PHE A 273 -4.37 23.21 16.55
CA PHE A 273 -4.64 22.91 15.15
C PHE A 273 -5.96 22.15 15.00
N ILE A 274 -6.49 22.10 13.79
CA ILE A 274 -7.52 21.14 13.40
C ILE A 274 -7.05 20.29 12.23
N SER A 275 -7.60 19.08 12.11
CA SER A 275 -7.45 18.29 10.91
C SER A 275 -8.36 18.79 9.79
N VAL A 276 -7.86 18.88 8.56
CA VAL A 276 -8.66 19.17 7.35
C VAL A 276 -9.78 18.16 7.13
N TYR A 277 -9.67 16.95 7.71
CA TYR A 277 -10.78 15.99 7.75
C TYR A 277 -12.05 16.59 8.38
N GLY A 278 -11.91 17.37 9.45
CA GLY A 278 -13.03 18.06 10.10
C GLY A 278 -13.74 19.04 9.17
N ALA A 279 -12.95 19.91 8.53
CA ALA A 279 -13.45 20.85 7.53
C ALA A 279 -14.14 20.15 6.36
N PHE A 280 -13.51 19.10 5.81
CA PHE A 280 -14.11 18.32 4.72
C PHE A 280 -15.40 17.63 5.15
N LYS A 281 -15.47 17.11 6.38
CA LYS A 281 -16.69 16.48 6.93
C LYS A 281 -17.82 17.50 7.10
N ALA A 282 -17.52 18.70 7.60
CA ALA A 282 -18.48 19.76 7.82
C ALA A 282 -19.08 20.30 6.50
N PHE A 283 -18.27 20.37 5.44
CA PHE A 283 -18.67 20.92 4.13
C PHE A 283 -18.80 19.87 3.02
N LYS A 284 -18.93 18.58 3.38
CA LYS A 284 -18.77 17.45 2.45
C LYS A 284 -19.60 17.56 1.17
N GLU A 285 -20.90 17.81 1.30
CA GLU A 285 -21.81 17.87 0.15
C GLU A 285 -21.44 19.00 -0.80
N ARG A 286 -21.10 20.17 -0.25
CA ARG A 286 -20.68 21.34 -1.02
C ARG A 286 -19.34 21.12 -1.70
N CYS A 287 -18.34 20.60 -0.98
CA CYS A 287 -17.05 20.21 -1.53
C CYS A 287 -17.22 19.30 -2.76
N LEU A 288 -18.05 18.26 -2.65
CA LEU A 288 -18.31 17.35 -3.76
C LEU A 288 -19.00 18.04 -4.95
N SER A 289 -20.00 18.89 -4.68
CA SER A 289 -20.70 19.63 -5.74
C SER A 289 -19.81 20.63 -6.49
N GLU A 290 -18.78 21.14 -5.84
CA GLU A 290 -17.82 22.11 -6.40
C GLU A 290 -16.51 21.45 -6.87
N GLY A 291 -16.47 20.12 -6.99
CA GLY A 291 -15.35 19.37 -7.58
C GLY A 291 -14.20 19.03 -6.63
N ILE A 292 -14.33 19.32 -5.34
CA ILE A 292 -13.38 18.91 -4.28
C ILE A 292 -13.73 17.49 -3.81
N SER A 293 -13.10 16.51 -4.43
CA SER A 293 -13.45 15.08 -4.25
C SER A 293 -13.01 14.46 -2.91
N SER A 294 -12.04 15.04 -2.21
CA SER A 294 -11.45 14.46 -1.00
C SER A 294 -10.89 15.52 -0.04
N GLU A 295 -10.54 15.10 1.18
CA GLU A 295 -9.83 15.93 2.16
C GLU A 295 -8.41 16.33 1.67
N TYR A 296 -7.78 15.54 0.79
CA TYR A 296 -6.49 15.88 0.19
C TYR A 296 -6.65 17.00 -0.83
N ALA A 297 -7.69 16.90 -1.68
CA ALA A 297 -8.05 17.98 -2.60
C ALA A 297 -8.36 19.27 -1.83
N LEU A 298 -9.17 19.19 -0.77
CA LEU A 298 -9.48 20.36 0.06
C LEU A 298 -8.21 20.99 0.66
N TYR A 299 -7.31 20.18 1.22
CA TYR A 299 -6.04 20.68 1.76
C TYR A 299 -5.19 21.39 0.70
N SER A 300 -5.10 20.81 -0.49
CA SER A 300 -4.41 21.42 -1.63
C SER A 300 -5.07 22.74 -2.03
N CYS A 301 -6.41 22.80 -2.14
CA CYS A 301 -7.13 24.03 -2.46
C CYS A 301 -6.94 25.13 -1.41
N LEU A 302 -7.02 24.80 -0.11
CA LEU A 302 -6.78 25.74 0.99
C LEU A 302 -5.34 26.28 0.99
N ARG A 303 -4.36 25.43 0.68
CA ARG A 303 -2.97 25.86 0.54
C ARG A 303 -2.76 26.79 -0.66
N GLU A 304 -3.43 26.55 -1.77
CA GLU A 304 -3.36 27.42 -2.97
C GLU A 304 -4.18 28.72 -2.80
N SER A 305 -5.24 28.73 -1.98
CA SER A 305 -5.96 29.96 -1.56
C SER A 305 -5.02 30.97 -0.91
N ALA A 306 -4.00 30.46 -0.19
CA ALA A 306 -2.93 31.23 0.42
C ALA A 306 -3.41 32.34 1.39
N ASP A 307 -4.50 32.09 2.14
CA ASP A 307 -4.95 33.00 3.20
C ASP A 307 -3.79 33.25 4.20
N PRO A 308 -3.41 34.52 4.44
CA PRO A 308 -2.27 34.87 5.29
C PRO A 308 -2.45 34.51 6.76
N ALA A 309 -3.67 34.22 7.22
CA ALA A 309 -3.98 33.85 8.59
C ALA A 309 -3.62 32.40 8.92
N PHE A 310 -3.48 31.51 7.91
CA PHE A 310 -3.26 30.09 8.13
C PHE A 310 -1.84 29.64 7.77
N ALA A 311 -1.43 28.54 8.39
CA ALA A 311 -0.22 27.81 8.06
C ALA A 311 -0.55 26.33 7.80
N TYR A 312 0.06 25.79 6.75
CA TYR A 312 -0.14 24.42 6.25
C TYR A 312 1.19 23.65 6.27
N PRO A 313 1.76 23.37 7.46
CA PRO A 313 3.12 22.82 7.57
C PRO A 313 3.20 21.36 7.13
N ARG A 314 2.16 20.57 7.42
CA ARG A 314 2.08 19.15 7.10
C ARG A 314 0.63 18.70 7.06
N PHE A 315 0.25 18.00 6.00
CA PHE A 315 -1.03 17.31 5.95
C PHE A 315 -1.15 16.32 7.13
N PRO A 316 -2.31 16.24 7.82
CA PRO A 316 -3.60 16.86 7.49
C PRO A 316 -3.91 18.15 8.27
N TYR A 317 -2.92 18.84 8.86
CA TYR A 317 -3.17 19.84 9.90
C TYR A 317 -3.18 21.29 9.36
N ILE A 318 -4.09 22.09 9.91
CA ILE A 318 -4.26 23.53 9.65
C ILE A 318 -4.04 24.28 10.96
N TYR A 319 -3.17 25.30 10.93
CA TYR A 319 -2.81 26.13 12.08
C TYR A 319 -3.11 27.60 11.82
N LEU A 320 -3.35 28.38 12.87
CA LEU A 320 -3.26 29.84 12.80
C LEU A 320 -1.80 30.27 12.72
N LYS A 321 -1.43 31.06 11.71
CA LYS A 321 -0.07 31.53 11.47
C LYS A 321 0.49 32.35 12.64
N LYS A 322 -0.36 33.12 13.33
CA LYS A 322 0.02 33.91 14.52
C LYS A 322 0.52 33.05 15.69
N ASN A 323 0.03 31.81 15.80
CA ASN A 323 0.34 30.89 16.90
C ASN A 323 1.27 29.74 16.45
N PHE A 324 1.66 29.72 15.17
CA PHE A 324 2.47 28.64 14.62
C PHE A 324 3.97 28.91 14.80
N SER A 325 4.60 28.17 15.72
CA SER A 325 6.07 28.13 15.86
C SER A 325 6.66 26.89 15.20
N GLN A 326 6.05 25.73 15.41
CA GLN A 326 6.46 24.44 14.86
C GLN A 326 5.27 23.47 14.81
N HIS A 327 5.43 22.38 14.05
CA HIS A 327 4.46 21.30 14.01
C HIS A 327 4.41 20.56 15.37
N LEU A 328 3.21 20.44 15.95
CA LEU A 328 2.98 19.71 17.20
C LEU A 328 2.44 18.29 16.91
N PRO A 329 3.12 17.23 17.38
CA PRO A 329 2.55 15.88 17.40
C PRO A 329 1.24 15.83 18.18
N VAL A 330 0.25 15.10 17.65
CA VAL A 330 -1.05 14.87 18.31
C VAL A 330 -0.88 14.42 19.76
N THR A 331 0.04 13.49 20.02
CA THR A 331 0.26 12.93 21.36
C THR A 331 0.66 13.99 22.39
N LEU A 332 1.43 15.00 21.99
CA LEU A 332 1.80 16.11 22.89
C LEU A 332 0.63 17.08 23.13
N VAL A 333 -0.24 17.26 22.14
CA VAL A 333 -1.46 18.07 22.34
C VAL A 333 -2.41 17.38 23.30
N LEU A 334 -2.57 16.06 23.18
CA LEU A 334 -3.39 15.26 24.10
C LEU A 334 -2.79 15.23 25.52
N GLU A 335 -1.47 15.09 25.65
CA GLU A 335 -0.75 15.21 26.93
C GLU A 335 -0.99 16.58 27.57
N LYS A 336 -0.82 17.67 26.82
CA LYS A 336 -1.04 19.03 27.32
C LYS A 336 -2.47 19.25 27.79
N PHE A 337 -3.46 18.75 27.04
CA PHE A 337 -4.86 18.78 27.47
C PHE A 337 -5.08 18.08 28.83
N LEU A 338 -4.45 16.92 29.03
CA LEU A 338 -4.50 16.19 30.30
C LEU A 338 -3.77 16.93 31.43
N GLN A 339 -2.67 17.62 31.13
CA GLN A 339 -1.95 18.46 32.07
C GLN A 339 -2.78 19.68 32.49
N GLU A 340 -3.44 20.35 31.54
CA GLU A 340 -4.26 21.54 31.80
C GLU A 340 -5.57 21.22 32.54
N ALA A 341 -6.09 19.99 32.37
CA ALA A 341 -7.29 19.54 33.07
C ALA A 341 -7.14 19.48 34.60
N GLY A 342 -5.91 19.46 35.14
CA GLY A 342 -5.67 19.54 36.58
C GLY A 342 -6.04 18.28 37.38
N GLY A 343 -6.41 17.18 36.72
CA GLY A 343 -6.92 15.98 37.37
C GLY A 343 -7.31 14.85 36.40
N PRO A 344 -7.98 13.79 36.89
CA PRO A 344 -8.34 12.65 36.07
C PRO A 344 -9.36 12.99 34.98
N VAL A 345 -9.04 12.62 33.74
CA VAL A 345 -9.90 12.81 32.56
C VAL A 345 -10.43 11.46 32.09
N SER A 346 -11.72 11.41 31.73
CA SER A 346 -12.34 10.17 31.25
C SER A 346 -11.93 9.82 29.82
N TYR A 347 -12.03 8.55 29.44
CA TYR A 347 -11.79 8.13 28.06
C TYR A 347 -12.70 8.84 27.04
N ILE A 348 -13.97 9.04 27.41
CA ILE A 348 -14.97 9.67 26.55
C ILE A 348 -14.63 11.14 26.34
N GLU A 349 -14.23 11.84 27.40
CA GLU A 349 -13.86 13.25 27.35
C GLU A 349 -12.63 13.49 26.48
N LEU A 350 -11.55 12.76 26.71
CA LEU A 350 -10.33 12.89 25.89
C LEU A 350 -10.60 12.51 24.43
N LYS A 351 -11.40 11.47 24.18
CA LYS A 351 -11.82 11.11 22.82
C LYS A 351 -12.64 12.23 22.18
N THR A 352 -13.56 12.84 22.92
CA THR A 352 -14.39 13.95 22.44
C THR A 352 -13.53 15.15 22.06
N PHE A 353 -12.54 15.50 22.88
CA PHE A 353 -11.56 16.52 22.53
C PHE A 353 -10.77 16.17 21.25
N ALA A 354 -10.26 14.94 21.15
CA ALA A 354 -9.47 14.51 20.00
C ALA A 354 -10.27 14.44 18.68
N THR A 355 -11.47 13.85 18.71
CA THR A 355 -12.27 13.62 17.49
C THR A 355 -13.26 14.74 17.19
N GLY A 356 -13.66 15.50 18.21
CA GLY A 356 -14.58 16.63 18.10
C GLY A 356 -13.86 17.97 17.99
N GLY A 357 -12.89 18.24 18.87
CA GLY A 357 -12.11 19.49 18.85
C GLY A 357 -11.00 19.51 17.79
N LEU A 358 -10.11 18.51 17.82
CA LEU A 358 -9.01 18.42 16.84
C LEU A 358 -9.43 17.80 15.50
N PHE A 359 -10.65 17.24 15.43
CA PHE A 359 -11.19 16.51 14.28
C PHE A 359 -10.29 15.37 13.79
N ILE A 360 -9.64 14.65 14.71
CA ILE A 360 -8.85 13.47 14.34
C ILE A 360 -9.78 12.32 13.93
N LYS A 361 -9.41 11.58 12.88
CA LYS A 361 -10.16 10.39 12.45
C LYS A 361 -10.24 9.35 13.56
N GLU A 362 -11.44 8.82 13.81
CA GLU A 362 -11.66 7.80 14.84
C GLU A 362 -10.77 6.57 14.68
N LEU A 363 -10.46 6.15 13.46
CA LEU A 363 -9.57 5.02 13.18
C LEU A 363 -8.14 5.25 13.68
N MET A 364 -7.70 6.50 13.81
CA MET A 364 -6.36 6.86 14.29
C MET A 364 -6.30 7.00 15.82
N TRP A 365 -7.45 7.15 16.48
CA TRP A 365 -7.54 7.39 17.92
C TRP A 365 -6.78 6.35 18.76
N ASN A 366 -6.99 5.05 18.47
CA ASN A 366 -6.34 3.96 19.21
C ASN A 366 -4.81 4.02 19.10
N GLN A 367 -4.27 4.52 17.98
CA GLN A 367 -2.82 4.64 17.80
C GLN A 367 -2.22 5.79 18.61
N TYR A 368 -2.96 6.89 18.77
CA TYR A 368 -2.51 8.05 19.53
C TYR A 368 -2.64 7.83 21.04
N VAL A 369 -3.78 7.29 21.47
CA VAL A 369 -4.10 7.15 22.90
C VAL A 369 -3.14 6.22 23.66
N GLU A 370 -2.57 5.22 22.97
CA GLU A 370 -1.58 4.30 23.53
C GLU A 370 -0.18 4.92 23.68
N ARG A 371 0.07 6.06 23.04
CA ARG A 371 1.41 6.68 22.94
C ARG A 371 1.48 8.06 23.56
N ILE A 372 0.47 8.45 24.33
CA ILE A 372 0.49 9.70 25.08
C ILE A 372 1.58 9.55 26.16
N PRO A 373 2.63 10.37 26.15
CA PRO A 373 3.67 10.33 27.18
C PRO A 373 3.15 10.88 28.51
N ASN A 374 3.87 10.61 29.60
CA ASN A 374 3.64 11.19 30.94
C ASN A 374 2.20 11.05 31.47
N VAL A 375 1.55 9.93 31.15
CA VAL A 375 0.17 9.67 31.54
C VAL A 375 0.05 8.28 32.15
N VAL A 376 -0.68 8.21 33.26
CA VAL A 376 -1.10 6.95 33.89
C VAL A 376 -2.57 6.68 33.63
N ARG A 377 -2.92 5.39 33.49
CA ARG A 377 -4.32 4.96 33.40
C ARG A 377 -4.97 4.92 34.78
N THR A 378 -6.25 5.26 34.86
CA THR A 378 -7.04 5.15 36.09
C THR A 378 -8.03 3.97 36.04
N SER A 379 -8.66 3.65 37.17
CA SER A 379 -9.61 2.53 37.33
C SER A 379 -10.72 2.47 36.27
N ASN A 380 -11.21 3.62 35.80
CA ASN A 380 -12.26 3.71 34.77
C ASN A 380 -11.71 3.82 33.33
N TRP A 381 -10.49 3.36 33.09
CA TRP A 381 -9.77 3.56 31.82
C TRP A 381 -9.56 5.04 31.46
N GLY A 382 -9.66 5.92 32.46
CA GLY A 382 -9.32 7.33 32.32
C GLY A 382 -7.81 7.56 32.29
N PHE A 383 -7.44 8.82 32.32
CA PHE A 383 -6.08 9.30 32.17
C PHE A 383 -5.78 10.32 33.27
N LEU A 384 -4.59 10.23 33.84
CA LEU A 384 -4.07 11.22 34.78
C LEU A 384 -2.65 11.57 34.33
N HIS A 385 -2.37 12.87 34.21
CA HIS A 385 -1.02 13.33 33.92
C HIS A 385 -0.11 13.11 35.14
N THR A 386 1.17 12.78 34.93
CA THR A 386 2.11 12.48 36.02
C THR A 386 2.35 13.66 36.97
N ASP A 387 2.15 14.90 36.52
CA ASP A 387 2.27 16.09 37.38
C ASP A 387 1.27 16.09 38.56
N PHE A 388 0.16 15.37 38.44
CA PHE A 388 -0.85 15.22 39.49
C PHE A 388 -0.78 13.85 40.18
N LEU A 389 0.31 13.12 39.95
CA LEU A 389 0.54 11.80 40.52
C LEU A 389 1.47 11.93 41.72
N GLU A 390 0.89 11.98 42.92
CA GLU A 390 1.65 11.98 44.17
C GLU A 390 1.97 10.54 44.60
N ILE A 391 3.19 10.07 44.30
CA ILE A 391 3.67 8.75 44.70
C ILE A 391 4.80 8.87 45.70
N ASP A 392 4.69 8.09 46.77
CA ASP A 392 5.77 7.84 47.72
C ASP A 392 6.74 6.80 47.12
N GLU A 393 7.91 7.26 46.68
CA GLU A 393 8.90 6.43 45.98
C GLU A 393 9.41 5.27 46.84
N GLU A 394 9.62 5.47 48.14
CA GLU A 394 10.09 4.41 49.05
C GLU A 394 9.06 3.28 49.15
N LYS A 395 7.78 3.63 49.30
CA LYS A 395 6.69 2.63 49.33
C LYS A 395 6.46 1.97 47.98
N LEU A 396 6.69 2.69 46.87
CA LEU A 396 6.60 2.10 45.55
C LEU A 396 7.73 1.07 45.33
N ASP A 397 8.95 1.38 45.76
CA ASP A 397 10.08 0.46 45.67
C ASP A 397 9.83 -0.85 46.44
N ASP A 398 9.15 -0.80 47.60
CA ASP A 398 8.72 -2.00 48.33
C ASP A 398 7.75 -2.89 47.50
N ILE A 399 6.84 -2.27 46.74
CA ILE A 399 5.89 -2.99 45.87
C ILE A 399 6.60 -3.54 44.64
N ILE A 400 7.54 -2.79 44.07
CA ILE A 400 8.39 -3.25 42.96
C ILE A 400 9.24 -4.44 43.41
N ALA A 401 9.89 -4.37 44.58
CA ALA A 401 10.67 -5.46 45.14
C ALA A 401 9.83 -6.71 45.40
N TYR A 402 8.59 -6.53 45.90
CA TYR A 402 7.63 -7.62 46.04
C TYR A 402 7.31 -8.28 44.69
N ALA A 403 7.01 -7.48 43.67
CA ALA A 403 6.76 -7.99 42.31
C ALA A 403 7.98 -8.73 41.74
N GLN A 404 9.19 -8.20 41.91
CA GLN A 404 10.44 -8.88 41.53
C GLN A 404 10.61 -10.22 42.26
N GLY A 405 10.19 -10.31 43.53
CA GLY A 405 10.20 -11.56 44.29
C GLY A 405 9.30 -12.65 43.68
N ILE A 406 8.13 -12.29 43.15
CA ILE A 406 7.25 -13.23 42.44
C ILE A 406 7.84 -13.59 41.08
N ILE A 407 8.23 -12.57 40.30
CA ILE A 407 8.69 -12.71 38.93
C ILE A 407 10.04 -13.43 38.85
N SER A 408 10.93 -13.28 39.84
CA SER A 408 12.25 -13.95 39.85
C SER A 408 12.10 -15.48 39.87
N LYS A 409 11.06 -16.00 40.51
CA LYS A 409 10.74 -17.44 40.54
C LYS A 409 10.20 -17.92 39.20
N GLU A 410 9.06 -17.38 38.78
CA GLU A 410 8.28 -17.89 37.64
C GLU A 410 8.59 -17.21 36.29
N GLY A 411 9.38 -16.15 36.29
CA GLY A 411 9.72 -15.32 35.12
C GLY A 411 8.65 -14.30 34.74
N HIS A 412 7.41 -14.48 35.19
CA HIS A 412 6.29 -13.57 34.94
C HIS A 412 5.24 -13.61 36.06
N ALA A 413 4.40 -12.57 36.11
CA ALA A 413 3.23 -12.52 36.99
C ALA A 413 2.15 -11.60 36.39
N SER A 414 0.95 -11.61 36.98
CA SER A 414 -0.07 -10.60 36.73
C SER A 414 0.13 -9.43 37.68
N ILE A 415 0.04 -8.20 37.17
CA ILE A 415 0.01 -7.00 38.02
C ILE A 415 -1.19 -6.99 38.97
N VAL A 416 -2.26 -7.71 38.61
CA VAL A 416 -3.43 -7.90 39.48
C VAL A 416 -3.04 -8.64 40.76
N LYS A 417 -2.14 -9.63 40.68
CA LYS A 417 -1.63 -10.34 41.86
C LYS A 417 -0.93 -9.37 42.82
N VAL A 418 0.00 -8.60 42.27
CA VAL A 418 0.78 -7.60 43.02
C VAL A 418 -0.14 -6.58 43.68
N TYR A 419 -1.12 -6.08 42.93
CA TYR A 419 -2.09 -5.11 43.44
C TYR A 419 -2.94 -5.71 44.57
N GLU A 420 -3.51 -6.90 44.41
CA GLU A 420 -4.36 -7.51 45.45
C GLU A 420 -3.56 -7.86 46.71
N ASP A 421 -2.33 -8.38 46.57
CA ASP A 421 -1.47 -8.73 47.71
C ASP A 421 -0.96 -7.48 48.46
N LYS A 422 -0.80 -6.35 47.76
CA LYS A 422 -0.35 -5.06 48.32
C LYS A 422 -1.44 -3.99 48.30
N ARG A 423 -2.71 -4.40 48.33
CA ARG A 423 -3.86 -3.52 48.08
C ARG A 423 -3.93 -2.34 49.04
N ILE A 424 -3.64 -2.56 50.31
CA ILE A 424 -3.64 -1.52 51.33
C ILE A 424 -2.56 -0.48 51.03
N SER A 425 -1.32 -0.93 50.78
CA SER A 425 -0.20 -0.05 50.42
C SER A 425 -0.49 0.74 49.15
N CYS A 426 -1.03 0.09 48.11
CA CYS A 426 -1.43 0.75 46.86
C CYS A 426 -2.46 1.86 47.13
N LYS A 427 -3.53 1.56 47.86
CA LYS A 427 -4.58 2.53 48.18
C LYS A 427 -4.09 3.72 49.00
N LEU A 428 -3.17 3.49 49.95
CA LEU A 428 -2.58 4.57 50.76
C LEU A 428 -1.73 5.53 49.93
N MET A 429 -1.23 5.10 48.77
CA MET A 429 -0.51 5.94 47.79
C MET A 429 -1.43 6.48 46.68
N GLY A 430 -2.75 6.36 46.82
CA GLY A 430 -3.70 6.79 45.79
C GLY A 430 -3.79 5.88 44.56
N ILE A 431 -3.14 4.70 44.57
CA ILE A 431 -3.26 3.70 43.50
C ILE A 431 -4.53 2.88 43.73
N ASP A 432 -5.57 3.19 42.98
CA ASP A 432 -6.92 2.66 43.19
C ASP A 432 -7.22 1.36 42.43
N SER A 433 -6.33 0.94 41.52
CA SER A 433 -6.59 -0.16 40.60
C SER A 433 -5.31 -0.84 40.08
N PRO A 434 -5.40 -2.12 39.66
CA PRO A 434 -4.28 -2.82 39.03
C PRO A 434 -3.79 -2.17 37.73
N ILE A 435 -4.69 -1.49 36.99
CA ILE A 435 -4.32 -0.81 35.74
C ILE A 435 -3.48 0.43 36.01
N MET A 436 -3.80 1.19 37.07
CA MET A 436 -2.99 2.32 37.50
C MET A 436 -1.62 1.85 37.99
N LEU A 437 -1.58 0.79 38.80
CA LEU A 437 -0.31 0.19 39.23
C LEU A 437 0.54 -0.26 38.04
N PHE A 438 -0.09 -0.85 37.01
CA PHE A 438 0.59 -1.24 35.78
C PHE A 438 1.20 -0.03 35.07
N SER A 439 0.45 1.04 34.86
CA SER A 439 0.97 2.27 34.24
C SER A 439 2.11 2.90 35.05
N ILE A 440 2.02 2.86 36.38
CA ILE A 440 3.09 3.33 37.27
C ILE A 440 4.35 2.48 37.09
N PHE A 441 4.22 1.16 37.00
CA PHE A 441 5.36 0.28 36.73
C PHE A 441 6.00 0.58 35.36
N GLN A 442 5.23 0.98 34.36
CA GLN A 442 5.78 1.38 33.06
C GLN A 442 6.67 2.63 33.15
N LEU A 443 6.35 3.55 34.04
CA LEU A 443 7.08 4.81 34.22
C LEU A 443 8.27 4.67 35.18
N TYR A 444 8.08 3.99 36.31
CA TYR A 444 9.02 3.99 37.43
C TYR A 444 9.81 2.69 37.60
N ALA A 445 9.41 1.59 36.95
CA ALA A 445 10.05 0.28 37.11
C ALA A 445 10.58 -0.30 35.79
N GLY A 446 10.66 0.50 34.71
CA GLY A 446 11.01 0.01 33.36
C GLY A 446 12.43 -0.57 33.22
N ASP A 447 13.32 -0.22 34.15
CA ASP A 447 14.69 -0.73 34.29
C ASP A 447 14.78 -2.03 35.11
N LYS A 448 13.73 -2.35 35.87
CA LYS A 448 13.64 -3.50 36.79
C LYS A 448 12.66 -4.58 36.32
N ILE A 449 11.55 -4.18 35.70
CA ILE A 449 10.43 -5.04 35.31
C ILE A 449 9.94 -4.66 33.91
N LEU A 450 9.66 -5.66 33.09
CA LEU A 450 9.07 -5.45 31.78
C LEU A 450 7.53 -5.42 31.87
N ALA A 451 6.93 -4.23 31.76
CA ALA A 451 5.48 -4.00 31.74
C ALA A 451 5.03 -3.50 30.34
N ARG A 452 4.71 -4.41 29.41
CA ARG A 452 4.28 -4.04 28.04
C ARG A 452 2.82 -4.34 27.74
N ASN A 453 2.36 -5.52 28.15
CA ASN A 453 1.02 -6.01 27.82
C ASN A 453 0.24 -6.23 29.12
N TYR A 454 -0.71 -5.36 29.42
CA TYR A 454 -1.58 -5.55 30.58
C TYR A 454 -2.34 -6.88 30.47
N PRO A 455 -2.47 -7.67 31.56
CA PRO A 455 -1.97 -7.42 32.92
C PRO A 455 -0.59 -8.01 33.22
N GLN A 456 0.14 -8.52 32.23
CA GLN A 456 1.37 -9.29 32.46
C GLN A 456 2.60 -8.39 32.68
N ILE A 457 3.35 -8.73 33.73
CA ILE A 457 4.69 -8.19 34.04
C ILE A 457 5.73 -9.32 34.01
N ARG A 458 6.95 -9.02 33.56
CA ARG A 458 8.01 -10.02 33.32
C ARG A 458 9.38 -9.58 33.85
N SER A 459 10.25 -10.55 34.08
CA SER A 459 11.67 -10.30 34.40
C SER A 459 12.38 -9.81 33.15
N LEU A 460 13.23 -8.79 33.30
CA LEU A 460 14.14 -8.32 32.24
C LEU A 460 15.26 -9.33 31.95
N GLU A 461 15.77 -10.01 32.98
CA GLU A 461 16.87 -10.98 32.85
C GLU A 461 16.44 -12.25 32.11
N LYS A 462 15.21 -12.71 32.36
CA LYS A 462 14.62 -13.90 31.71
C LYS A 462 13.90 -13.56 30.39
N TYR A 463 14.02 -12.32 29.91
CA TYR A 463 13.34 -11.88 28.70
C TYR A 463 14.08 -12.36 27.43
N ASP A 464 13.48 -13.29 26.69
CA ASP A 464 13.94 -13.69 25.36
C ASP A 464 13.05 -13.07 24.27
N ALA A 465 13.59 -12.12 23.50
CA ALA A 465 12.91 -11.43 22.41
C ALA A 465 12.36 -12.36 21.30
N LYS A 466 12.88 -13.58 21.15
CA LYS A 466 12.39 -14.58 20.16
C LYS A 466 11.26 -15.45 20.72
N ALA A 467 11.22 -15.66 22.02
CA ALA A 467 10.15 -16.40 22.71
C ALA A 467 9.00 -15.49 23.16
N SER A 468 9.12 -14.17 23.06
CA SER A 468 8.33 -13.18 23.82
C SER A 468 7.05 -12.61 23.17
N SER A 469 6.54 -13.16 22.08
CA SER A 469 5.15 -12.86 21.64
C SER A 469 4.09 -13.60 22.47
N ARG A 470 4.52 -14.34 23.49
CA ARG A 470 3.69 -15.24 24.29
C ARG A 470 2.80 -14.47 25.26
N GLY A 471 1.53 -14.31 24.91
CA GLY A 471 0.49 -14.03 25.91
C GLY A 471 0.36 -15.18 26.91
N ILE A 472 -0.43 -14.97 27.97
CA ILE A 472 -0.68 -15.96 29.04
C ILE A 472 -0.93 -17.38 28.52
N VAL A 473 -1.73 -17.52 27.46
CA VAL A 473 -2.06 -18.81 26.85
C VAL A 473 -0.81 -19.62 26.48
N ASN A 474 0.22 -18.98 25.96
CA ASN A 474 1.44 -19.68 25.56
C ASN A 474 2.33 -20.03 26.77
N GLU A 475 2.26 -19.28 27.86
CA GLU A 475 2.92 -19.67 29.12
C GLU A 475 2.25 -20.91 29.72
N VAL A 476 0.92 -20.99 29.65
CA VAL A 476 0.16 -22.18 30.06
C VAL A 476 0.56 -23.40 29.21
N ILE A 477 0.67 -23.26 27.87
CA ILE A 477 1.14 -24.34 26.99
C ILE A 477 2.56 -24.78 27.37
N ALA A 478 3.47 -23.83 27.60
CA ALA A 478 4.84 -24.13 27.99
C ALA A 478 4.91 -24.86 29.34
N TYR A 479 4.08 -24.47 30.30
CA TYR A 479 3.95 -25.16 31.58
C TYR A 479 3.48 -26.61 31.42
N ILE A 480 2.40 -26.84 30.66
CA ILE A 480 1.88 -28.20 30.38
C ILE A 480 2.93 -29.05 29.66
N LYS A 481 3.66 -28.46 28.70
CA LYS A 481 4.76 -29.12 27.99
C LYS A 481 5.90 -29.51 28.93
N ASN A 482 6.38 -28.57 29.74
CA ASN A 482 7.52 -28.79 30.65
C ASN A 482 7.20 -29.81 31.75
N LYS A 483 5.94 -29.87 32.21
CA LYS A 483 5.47 -30.90 33.15
C LYS A 483 5.73 -32.32 32.65
N SER A 484 5.75 -32.53 31.32
CA SER A 484 5.98 -33.85 30.70
C SER A 484 5.04 -34.95 31.19
N ALA A 485 3.85 -34.57 31.68
CA ALA A 485 2.79 -35.45 32.16
C ALA A 485 1.42 -34.77 31.95
N PRO A 486 0.29 -35.50 32.04
CA PRO A 486 -1.03 -34.88 32.04
C PRO A 486 -1.18 -33.85 33.17
N CYS A 487 -1.80 -32.71 32.87
CA CYS A 487 -1.96 -31.57 33.77
C CYS A 487 -3.44 -31.29 34.02
N THR A 488 -3.86 -31.18 35.28
CA THR A 488 -5.26 -30.92 35.62
C THR A 488 -5.58 -29.43 35.58
N TYR A 489 -6.84 -29.06 35.37
CA TYR A 489 -7.24 -27.65 35.51
C TYR A 489 -6.99 -27.11 36.91
N GLN A 490 -7.12 -27.93 37.96
CA GLN A 490 -6.80 -27.53 39.34
C GLN A 490 -5.34 -27.11 39.49
N GLU A 491 -4.40 -27.84 38.88
CA GLU A 491 -2.98 -27.46 38.89
C GLU A 491 -2.74 -26.14 38.13
N LEU A 492 -3.45 -25.93 37.01
CA LEU A 492 -3.38 -24.68 36.26
C LEU A 492 -3.98 -23.50 37.03
N GLU A 493 -5.08 -23.72 37.75
CA GLU A 493 -5.70 -22.74 38.64
C GLU A 493 -4.75 -22.36 39.78
N GLU A 494 -4.22 -23.35 40.50
CA GLU A 494 -3.31 -23.11 41.61
C GLU A 494 -2.07 -22.33 41.15
N HIS A 495 -1.47 -22.72 40.02
CA HIS A 495 -0.29 -22.06 39.51
C HIS A 495 -0.58 -20.68 38.89
N PHE A 496 -1.46 -20.58 37.90
CA PHE A 496 -1.65 -19.34 37.14
C PHE A 496 -2.65 -18.38 37.76
N VAL A 497 -3.70 -18.88 38.41
CA VAL A 497 -4.76 -18.04 38.99
C VAL A 497 -4.37 -17.65 40.41
N SER A 498 -4.10 -18.62 41.30
CA SER A 498 -3.81 -18.33 42.71
C SER A 498 -2.42 -17.73 42.93
N ASN A 499 -1.37 -18.34 42.37
CA ASN A 499 0.00 -17.88 42.60
C ASN A 499 0.39 -16.68 41.73
N LEU A 500 -0.08 -16.63 40.48
CA LEU A 500 0.30 -15.59 39.52
C LEU A 500 -0.78 -14.54 39.24
N GLY A 501 -2.03 -14.72 39.71
CA GLY A 501 -3.13 -13.75 39.62
C GLY A 501 -3.67 -13.49 38.22
N TYR A 502 -3.59 -14.47 37.32
CA TYR A 502 -4.24 -14.38 36.01
C TYR A 502 -5.73 -14.71 36.10
N ASN A 503 -6.49 -14.21 35.12
CA ASN A 503 -7.89 -14.57 34.97
C ASN A 503 -8.03 -16.04 34.56
N GLU A 504 -8.87 -16.79 35.27
CA GLU A 504 -9.14 -18.22 35.05
C GLU A 504 -9.53 -18.54 33.60
N GLN A 505 -10.46 -17.77 33.02
CA GLN A 505 -10.91 -17.99 31.65
C GLN A 505 -9.75 -17.84 30.66
N ALA A 506 -8.87 -16.86 30.88
CA ALA A 506 -7.69 -16.64 30.04
C ALA A 506 -6.69 -17.81 30.11
N VAL A 507 -6.56 -18.45 31.28
CA VAL A 507 -5.73 -19.66 31.46
C VAL A 507 -6.33 -20.83 30.69
N PHE A 508 -7.65 -21.03 30.80
CA PHE A 508 -8.32 -22.20 30.22
C PHE A 508 -8.44 -22.15 28.69
N LEU A 509 -8.22 -20.99 28.06
CA LEU A 509 -8.11 -20.87 26.60
C LEU A 509 -6.99 -21.74 26.01
N ALA A 510 -5.99 -22.15 26.79
CA ALA A 510 -4.94 -23.07 26.35
C ALA A 510 -5.49 -24.42 25.86
N ALA A 511 -6.64 -24.86 26.37
CA ALA A 511 -7.28 -26.12 25.96
C ALA A 511 -7.78 -26.14 24.50
N TYR A 512 -7.82 -24.99 23.82
CA TYR A 512 -8.26 -24.87 22.43
C TYR A 512 -7.09 -24.71 21.45
N LYS A 513 -5.86 -24.90 21.91
CA LYS A 513 -4.65 -24.76 21.09
C LYS A 513 -4.28 -26.11 20.48
N GLU A 514 -3.78 -26.07 19.24
CA GLU A 514 -3.52 -27.26 18.42
C GLU A 514 -2.55 -28.27 19.06
N ASP A 515 -1.66 -27.79 19.94
CA ASP A 515 -0.66 -28.61 20.61
C ASP A 515 -1.14 -29.23 21.93
N ILE A 516 -2.38 -28.97 22.32
CA ILE A 516 -2.98 -29.41 23.58
C ILE A 516 -4.16 -30.34 23.28
N TYR A 517 -4.15 -31.52 23.91
CA TYR A 517 -5.23 -32.49 23.82
C TYR A 517 -5.90 -32.70 25.19
N LYS A 518 -7.20 -32.98 25.18
CA LYS A 518 -7.96 -33.38 26.37
C LYS A 518 -7.64 -34.81 26.74
N TYR A 519 -7.01 -35.00 27.90
CA TYR A 519 -6.70 -36.32 28.45
C TYR A 519 -7.87 -36.90 29.23
N LEU A 520 -8.48 -36.09 30.10
CA LEU A 520 -9.71 -36.41 30.86
C LEU A 520 -10.59 -35.16 30.91
N GLN A 521 -11.79 -35.26 31.50
CA GLN A 521 -12.76 -34.15 31.53
C GLN A 521 -12.14 -32.82 32.01
N ASN A 522 -11.25 -32.90 33.01
CA ASN A 522 -10.55 -31.75 33.57
C ASN A 522 -9.02 -31.90 33.51
N CYS A 523 -8.49 -32.54 32.48
CA CYS A 523 -7.06 -32.79 32.35
C CYS A 523 -6.60 -32.65 30.90
N LEU A 524 -5.49 -31.95 30.71
CA LEU A 524 -4.89 -31.63 29.41
C LEU A 524 -3.52 -32.30 29.29
N VAL A 525 -3.10 -32.59 28.08
CA VAL A 525 -1.76 -33.12 27.78
C VAL A 525 -1.21 -32.48 26.52
N HIS A 526 0.08 -32.17 26.52
CA HIS A 526 0.74 -31.58 25.36
C HIS A 526 1.11 -32.66 24.33
N LYS A 527 1.08 -32.32 23.03
CA LYS A 527 1.39 -33.26 21.92
C LYS A 527 2.77 -33.91 22.07
N GLU A 528 3.77 -33.14 22.50
CA GLU A 528 5.14 -33.64 22.68
C GLU A 528 5.25 -34.58 23.88
N THR A 529 4.41 -34.40 24.91
CA THR A 529 4.38 -35.28 26.08
C THR A 529 4.01 -36.71 25.69
N ILE A 530 3.13 -36.87 24.70
CA ILE A 530 2.72 -38.18 24.19
C ILE A 530 3.48 -38.58 22.92
N ASP A 531 4.47 -37.79 22.50
CA ASP A 531 5.27 -38.01 21.28
C ASP A 531 4.37 -38.13 20.04
N TRP A 532 3.37 -37.25 19.94
CA TRP A 532 2.42 -37.24 18.83
C TRP A 532 3.07 -36.75 17.53
N ASN A 533 2.86 -37.48 16.43
CA ASN A 533 3.40 -37.16 15.12
C ASN A 533 2.50 -37.73 14.00
N ASP A 534 2.76 -37.32 12.76
CA ASP A 534 1.94 -37.68 11.60
C ASP A 534 1.82 -39.19 11.40
N LYS A 535 2.88 -39.97 11.68
CA LYS A 535 2.82 -41.44 11.56
C LYS A 535 1.82 -42.06 12.54
N LYS A 536 1.79 -41.57 13.79
CA LYS A 536 0.82 -42.04 14.80
C LYS A 536 -0.61 -41.59 14.44
N GLN A 537 -0.75 -40.40 13.88
CA GLN A 537 -2.02 -39.89 13.36
C GLN A 537 -2.58 -40.79 12.26
N GLU A 538 -1.79 -41.08 11.21
CA GLU A 538 -2.19 -41.99 10.13
C GLU A 538 -2.57 -43.38 10.64
N GLN A 539 -1.83 -43.89 11.63
CA GLN A 539 -2.15 -45.19 12.25
C GLN A 539 -3.52 -45.17 12.93
N VAL A 540 -3.81 -44.14 13.73
CA VAL A 540 -5.12 -43.99 14.40
C VAL A 540 -6.25 -43.81 13.40
N GLU A 541 -6.06 -42.99 12.37
CA GLU A 541 -7.05 -42.77 11.31
C GLU A 541 -7.35 -44.05 10.52
N ARG A 542 -6.33 -44.86 10.23
CA ARG A 542 -6.51 -46.18 9.59
C ARG A 542 -7.32 -47.14 10.46
N ILE A 543 -7.04 -47.17 11.76
CA ILE A 543 -7.80 -48.01 12.70
C ILE A 543 -9.25 -47.52 12.79
N ALA A 544 -9.45 -46.20 12.89
CA ALA A 544 -10.78 -45.59 12.94
C ALA A 544 -11.60 -45.88 11.67
N ASN A 545 -10.99 -45.81 10.49
CA ASN A 545 -11.63 -46.20 9.23
C ASN A 545 -12.02 -47.68 9.18
N ASN A 546 -11.16 -48.58 9.68
CA ASN A 546 -11.49 -50.00 9.76
C ASN A 546 -12.66 -50.25 10.73
N VAL A 547 -12.64 -49.64 11.92
CA VAL A 547 -13.72 -49.74 12.90
C VAL A 547 -15.03 -49.18 12.35
N PHE A 548 -14.98 -48.03 11.67
CA PHE A 548 -16.15 -47.45 11.02
C PHE A 548 -16.67 -48.36 9.89
N GLY A 549 -15.80 -48.89 9.03
CA GLY A 549 -16.20 -49.81 7.95
C GLY A 549 -16.82 -51.11 8.47
N ASP A 550 -16.31 -51.66 9.57
CA ASP A 550 -16.92 -52.80 10.25
C ASP A 550 -18.30 -52.46 10.81
N ALA A 551 -18.45 -51.27 11.41
CA ALA A 551 -19.73 -50.80 11.92
C ALA A 551 -20.78 -50.63 10.81
N ILE A 552 -20.40 -50.03 9.66
CA ILE A 552 -21.28 -49.92 8.49
C ILE A 552 -21.69 -51.30 7.96
N ARG A 553 -20.75 -52.25 7.86
CA ARG A 553 -21.06 -53.64 7.46
C ARG A 553 -22.01 -54.35 8.43
N ALA A 554 -21.94 -54.01 9.72
CA ALA A 554 -22.86 -54.49 10.75
C ALA A 554 -24.21 -53.74 10.79
N GLY A 555 -24.47 -52.84 9.83
CA GLY A 555 -25.71 -52.09 9.73
C GLY A 555 -25.78 -50.83 10.60
N LYS A 556 -24.70 -50.46 11.31
CA LYS A 556 -24.61 -49.21 12.09
C LYS A 556 -24.27 -48.02 11.18
N CYS A 557 -24.43 -46.81 11.69
CA CYS A 557 -24.16 -45.57 10.94
C CYS A 557 -22.97 -44.74 11.48
N PHE A 558 -22.27 -45.22 12.52
CA PHE A 558 -21.12 -44.56 13.14
C PHE A 558 -20.20 -45.58 13.81
N GLY A 559 -18.94 -45.19 14.04
CA GLY A 559 -17.98 -45.96 14.81
C GLY A 559 -17.94 -45.51 16.28
N LEU A 560 -17.44 -46.38 17.16
CA LEU A 560 -17.26 -46.07 18.59
C LEU A 560 -15.76 -46.00 18.94
N ILE A 561 -15.37 -44.95 19.67
CA ILE A 561 -14.01 -44.76 20.18
C ILE A 561 -13.65 -45.89 21.14
N ASP A 562 -14.58 -46.34 21.98
CA ASP A 562 -14.37 -47.49 22.88
C ASP A 562 -13.98 -48.77 22.12
N THR A 563 -14.60 -49.03 20.96
CA THR A 563 -14.24 -50.18 20.12
C THR A 563 -12.82 -50.06 19.56
N ILE A 564 -12.32 -48.85 19.31
CA ILE A 564 -10.91 -48.64 18.93
C ILE A 564 -10.00 -48.98 20.11
N LEU A 565 -10.35 -48.54 21.33
CA LEU A 565 -9.57 -48.81 22.55
C LEU A 565 -9.47 -50.30 22.85
N GLU A 566 -10.55 -51.05 22.67
CA GLU A 566 -10.63 -52.50 22.91
C GLU A 566 -9.79 -53.33 21.92
N ARG A 567 -9.59 -52.85 20.67
CA ARG A 567 -8.85 -53.59 19.64
C ARG A 567 -7.33 -53.65 19.86
N GLY A 568 -6.77 -52.86 20.78
CA GLY A 568 -5.37 -52.96 21.23
C GLY A 568 -4.26 -52.61 20.23
N ALA A 569 -4.59 -52.14 19.02
CA ALA A 569 -3.62 -51.85 17.95
C ALA A 569 -3.14 -50.38 17.89
N LEU A 570 -3.38 -49.61 18.95
CA LEU A 570 -3.06 -48.19 19.01
C LEU A 570 -1.54 -47.95 19.16
N PRO A 571 -1.00 -46.83 18.61
CA PRO A 571 0.41 -46.52 18.76
C PRO A 571 0.79 -46.26 20.22
N GLU A 572 2.03 -46.59 20.57
CA GLU A 572 2.57 -46.35 21.91
C GLU A 572 2.74 -44.86 22.18
N LEU A 573 2.33 -44.43 23.37
CA LEU A 573 2.50 -43.07 23.88
C LEU A 573 3.69 -43.03 24.85
N LYS A 574 4.41 -41.91 24.87
CA LYS A 574 5.54 -41.71 25.80
C LYS A 574 5.08 -41.26 27.19
N ASN A 575 6.04 -41.17 28.11
CA ASN A 575 5.88 -40.63 29.46
C ASN A 575 4.80 -41.32 30.31
N GLY A 576 4.58 -42.62 30.08
CA GLY A 576 3.63 -43.42 30.86
C GLY A 576 2.16 -42.99 30.67
N VAL A 577 1.85 -42.27 29.60
CA VAL A 577 0.47 -41.84 29.29
C VAL A 577 -0.27 -42.99 28.61
N PHE A 578 -1.51 -43.25 29.04
CA PHE A 578 -2.35 -44.29 28.46
C PHE A 578 -3.43 -43.72 27.55
N TRP A 579 -3.97 -44.54 26.67
CA TRP A 579 -5.11 -44.12 25.85
C TRP A 579 -6.37 -43.95 26.71
N THR A 580 -7.00 -42.79 26.60
CA THR A 580 -8.32 -42.51 27.15
C THR A 580 -9.28 -42.22 26.00
N ARG A 581 -10.58 -42.36 26.25
CA ARG A 581 -11.62 -42.02 25.27
C ARG A 581 -11.48 -40.58 24.78
N LEU A 582 -11.28 -39.63 25.71
CA LEU A 582 -11.17 -38.21 25.37
C LEU A 582 -9.90 -37.92 24.59
N LEU A 583 -8.76 -38.50 24.96
CA LEU A 583 -7.51 -38.31 24.22
C LEU A 583 -7.63 -38.81 22.79
N LEU A 584 -8.16 -40.03 22.63
CA LEU A 584 -8.35 -40.62 21.30
C LEU A 584 -9.34 -39.83 20.45
N ALA A 585 -10.45 -39.38 21.05
CA ALA A 585 -11.42 -38.54 20.37
C ALA A 585 -10.81 -37.21 19.89
N ASP A 586 -10.06 -36.51 20.75
CA ASP A 586 -9.50 -35.20 20.45
C ASP A 586 -8.44 -35.30 19.33
N VAL A 587 -7.52 -36.26 19.47
CA VAL A 587 -6.49 -36.57 18.48
C VAL A 587 -7.09 -36.96 17.13
N LEU A 588 -8.10 -37.84 17.11
CA LEU A 588 -8.76 -38.27 15.89
C LEU A 588 -9.42 -37.10 15.13
N THR A 589 -9.96 -36.12 15.87
CA THR A 589 -10.62 -34.95 15.26
C THR A 589 -9.69 -33.80 14.92
N SER A 590 -8.41 -33.84 15.34
CA SER A 590 -7.46 -32.73 15.19
C SER A 590 -7.25 -32.26 13.74
N GLN A 591 -7.28 -33.17 12.76
CA GLN A 591 -7.10 -32.85 11.33
C GLN A 591 -8.43 -32.65 10.57
N ASN A 592 -9.57 -32.57 11.25
CA ASN A 592 -10.91 -32.41 10.65
C ASN A 592 -11.34 -33.51 9.66
N LYS A 593 -10.59 -34.62 9.54
CA LYS A 593 -10.97 -35.79 8.72
C LYS A 593 -12.05 -36.66 9.37
N PHE A 594 -12.21 -36.52 10.69
CA PHE A 594 -13.22 -37.21 11.48
C PHE A 594 -13.96 -36.21 12.34
N ARG A 595 -15.21 -36.53 12.69
CA ARG A 595 -16.02 -35.77 13.63
C ARG A 595 -16.54 -36.67 14.73
N THR A 596 -16.53 -36.16 15.95
CA THR A 596 -17.16 -36.80 17.10
C THR A 596 -18.57 -36.28 17.29
N LEU A 597 -19.49 -37.19 17.59
CA LEU A 597 -20.93 -36.96 17.69
C LEU A 597 -21.40 -37.20 19.12
N GLY A 598 -22.27 -36.33 19.62
CA GLY A 598 -22.73 -36.35 21.00
C GLY A 598 -21.74 -35.73 22.00
N ASN A 599 -22.18 -35.60 23.25
CA ASN A 599 -21.42 -34.89 24.30
C ASN A 599 -20.49 -35.81 25.12
N GLN A 600 -20.61 -37.13 24.98
CA GLN A 600 -19.67 -38.09 25.56
C GLN A 600 -18.44 -38.37 24.68
N LYS A 601 -18.42 -37.86 23.44
CA LYS A 601 -17.31 -38.00 22.49
C LYS A 601 -16.94 -39.46 22.15
N ASN A 602 -17.87 -40.40 22.28
CA ASN A 602 -17.64 -41.81 21.93
C ASN A 602 -18.00 -42.15 20.48
N ALA A 603 -19.05 -41.55 19.92
CA ALA A 603 -19.43 -41.80 18.53
C ALA A 603 -18.60 -40.94 17.57
N PHE A 604 -18.16 -41.52 16.45
CA PHE A 604 -17.45 -40.78 15.42
C PHE A 604 -17.82 -41.22 13.99
N VAL A 605 -17.57 -40.32 13.03
CA VAL A 605 -17.71 -40.56 11.59
C VAL A 605 -16.55 -39.93 10.81
N PRO A 606 -16.12 -40.51 9.68
CA PRO A 606 -15.21 -39.84 8.74
C PRO A 606 -15.93 -38.72 7.99
N VAL A 607 -15.16 -37.75 7.47
CA VAL A 607 -15.66 -36.63 6.67
C VAL A 607 -14.86 -36.58 5.35
N PRO A 608 -15.52 -36.79 4.19
CA PRO A 608 -16.93 -37.12 4.01
C PRO A 608 -17.27 -38.58 4.37
N ASN A 609 -18.56 -38.89 4.54
CA ASN A 609 -19.10 -40.25 4.66
C ASN A 609 -20.35 -40.42 3.78
N ASP A 610 -20.65 -41.66 3.38
CA ASP A 610 -21.73 -42.00 2.45
C ASP A 610 -23.13 -41.61 2.94
N LEU A 611 -23.29 -41.44 4.27
CA LEU A 611 -24.56 -41.09 4.90
C LEU A 611 -24.74 -39.58 5.07
N GLY A 612 -23.74 -38.77 4.71
CA GLY A 612 -23.78 -37.31 4.87
C GLY A 612 -23.93 -36.86 6.33
N ILE A 613 -23.47 -37.66 7.30
CA ILE A 613 -23.54 -37.32 8.72
C ILE A 613 -22.41 -36.35 9.05
N GLU A 614 -22.75 -35.09 9.38
CA GLU A 614 -21.76 -34.10 9.82
C GLU A 614 -22.01 -33.61 11.25
N LYS A 615 -23.28 -33.62 11.67
CA LYS A 615 -23.75 -33.08 12.95
C LYS A 615 -24.49 -34.15 13.74
N PHE A 616 -24.65 -33.86 15.03
CA PHE A 616 -25.40 -34.74 15.93
C PHE A 616 -26.87 -34.94 15.50
N GLU A 617 -27.50 -33.92 14.89
CA GLU A 617 -28.85 -34.05 14.33
C GLU A 617 -28.93 -35.03 13.15
N ASP A 618 -27.88 -35.12 12.33
CA ASP A 618 -27.82 -36.03 11.19
C ASP A 618 -27.74 -37.48 11.67
N LEU A 619 -26.94 -37.70 12.72
CA LEU A 619 -26.84 -39.00 13.37
C LEU A 619 -28.20 -39.46 13.93
N ILE A 620 -28.91 -38.57 14.62
CA ILE A 620 -30.24 -38.89 15.17
C ILE A 620 -31.22 -39.20 14.04
N TYR A 621 -31.22 -38.41 12.96
CA TYR A 621 -32.07 -38.66 11.79
C TYR A 621 -31.80 -40.05 11.19
N GLU A 622 -30.54 -40.41 10.94
CA GLU A 622 -30.19 -41.71 10.37
C GLU A 622 -30.51 -42.87 11.30
N LEU A 623 -30.32 -42.71 12.61
CA LEU A 623 -30.71 -43.72 13.60
C LEU A 623 -32.22 -43.95 13.61
N LEU A 624 -33.02 -42.86 13.65
CA LEU A 624 -34.48 -42.98 13.66
C LEU A 624 -34.98 -43.62 12.38
N LYS A 625 -34.44 -43.21 11.23
CA LYS A 625 -34.84 -43.72 9.91
C LYS A 625 -34.55 -45.20 9.72
N ARG A 626 -33.44 -45.70 10.27
CA ARG A 626 -32.97 -47.08 10.04
C ARG A 626 -33.40 -48.07 11.12
N GLU A 627 -33.41 -47.64 12.39
CA GLU A 627 -33.62 -48.53 13.53
C GLU A 627 -35.00 -48.36 14.21
N TYR A 628 -35.74 -47.29 13.90
CA TYR A 628 -36.97 -46.91 14.61
C TYR A 628 -38.12 -46.48 13.67
N ASP A 629 -38.09 -46.83 12.39
CA ASP A 629 -39.14 -46.47 11.40
C ASP A 629 -39.51 -44.97 11.38
N GLY A 630 -38.56 -44.10 11.74
CA GLY A 630 -38.68 -42.65 11.77
C GLY A 630 -39.24 -42.03 13.05
N ALA A 631 -39.68 -42.81 14.06
CA ALA A 631 -40.17 -42.29 15.34
C ALA A 631 -39.87 -43.23 16.52
N SER A 632 -39.51 -42.68 17.68
CA SER A 632 -39.31 -43.47 18.90
C SER A 632 -39.77 -42.74 20.15
N ASN A 633 -40.16 -43.51 21.18
CA ASN A 633 -40.27 -42.98 22.53
C ASN A 633 -38.93 -42.37 22.97
N LEU A 634 -38.95 -41.10 23.39
CA LEU A 634 -37.75 -40.32 23.71
C LEU A 634 -36.94 -40.96 24.84
N ALA A 635 -37.59 -41.42 25.91
CA ALA A 635 -36.89 -42.00 27.05
C ALA A 635 -36.16 -43.30 26.69
N SER A 636 -36.79 -44.13 25.86
CA SER A 636 -36.20 -45.38 25.36
C SER A 636 -35.02 -45.11 24.42
N PHE A 637 -35.17 -44.13 23.52
CA PHE A 637 -34.14 -43.71 22.58
C PHE A 637 -32.92 -43.11 23.31
N GLU A 638 -33.15 -42.20 24.25
CA GLU A 638 -32.10 -41.64 25.10
C GLU A 638 -31.38 -42.70 25.91
N SER A 639 -32.10 -43.71 26.41
CA SER A 639 -31.49 -44.82 27.14
C SER A 639 -30.53 -45.61 26.25
N ASN A 640 -30.90 -45.89 25.00
CA ASN A 640 -30.02 -46.55 24.05
C ASN A 640 -28.76 -45.69 23.77
N LEU A 641 -28.94 -44.40 23.48
CA LEU A 641 -27.80 -43.50 23.25
C LEU A 641 -26.89 -43.33 24.46
N ARG A 642 -27.42 -43.37 25.69
CA ARG A 642 -26.61 -43.41 26.92
C ARG A 642 -25.81 -44.70 27.02
N ASN A 643 -26.43 -45.85 26.73
CA ASN A 643 -25.77 -47.16 26.76
C ASN A 643 -24.64 -47.26 25.73
N LEU A 644 -24.81 -46.64 24.56
CA LEU A 644 -23.78 -46.52 23.52
C LEU A 644 -22.71 -45.45 23.84
N GLY A 645 -22.85 -44.72 24.95
CA GLY A 645 -21.93 -43.66 25.34
C GLY A 645 -21.95 -42.46 24.40
N VAL A 646 -23.07 -42.18 23.72
CA VAL A 646 -23.20 -41.04 22.81
C VAL A 646 -23.60 -39.78 23.58
N ILE A 647 -24.52 -39.92 24.54
CA ILE A 647 -25.03 -38.81 25.36
C ILE A 647 -24.84 -39.04 26.87
N ILE A 648 -24.64 -37.98 27.65
CA ILE A 648 -24.49 -38.06 29.13
C ILE A 648 -25.86 -38.16 29.83
N ARG A 649 -26.79 -37.26 29.50
CA ARG A 649 -28.10 -37.14 30.17
C ARG A 649 -29.24 -37.45 29.21
N GLY A 650 -29.80 -36.43 28.56
CA GLY A 650 -30.88 -36.56 27.59
C GLY A 650 -30.65 -35.62 26.41
N ILE A 651 -31.53 -35.71 25.41
CA ILE A 651 -31.53 -34.85 24.23
C ILE A 651 -32.37 -33.61 24.56
N ALA A 652 -31.71 -32.54 24.97
CA ALA A 652 -32.41 -31.27 25.14
C ALA A 652 -32.78 -30.67 23.77
N PRO A 653 -33.92 -29.96 23.63
CA PRO A 653 -34.28 -29.27 22.39
C PRO A 653 -33.18 -28.32 21.89
N SER A 654 -32.40 -27.73 22.80
CA SER A 654 -31.25 -26.88 22.47
C SER A 654 -30.09 -27.62 21.80
N VAL A 655 -29.93 -28.93 22.05
CA VAL A 655 -28.86 -29.78 21.47
C VAL A 655 -29.16 -30.16 20.02
N LEU A 656 -30.45 -30.22 19.66
CA LEU A 656 -30.90 -30.35 18.27
C LEU A 656 -30.85 -29.01 17.52
N GLY A 657 -30.75 -27.88 18.23
CA GLY A 657 -30.81 -26.55 17.64
C GLY A 657 -32.15 -26.28 16.94
N LYS A 658 -32.18 -25.33 15.98
CA LYS A 658 -33.31 -25.17 15.06
C LYS A 658 -33.30 -26.28 13.98
N SER A 659 -33.18 -27.54 14.40
CA SER A 659 -33.10 -28.67 13.47
C SER A 659 -34.32 -28.69 12.55
N LYS A 660 -34.07 -28.87 11.25
CA LYS A 660 -35.11 -29.14 10.27
C LYS A 660 -35.34 -30.64 10.03
N LYS A 661 -34.49 -31.51 10.61
CA LYS A 661 -34.47 -32.96 10.33
C LYS A 661 -35.20 -33.79 11.38
N VAL A 662 -35.15 -33.39 12.66
CA VAL A 662 -35.74 -34.14 13.78
C VAL A 662 -36.45 -33.20 14.74
N ARG A 663 -37.58 -33.62 15.32
CA ARG A 663 -38.35 -32.88 16.31
C ARG A 663 -38.71 -33.75 17.51
N ILE A 664 -38.78 -33.12 18.69
CA ILE A 664 -39.32 -33.73 19.90
C ILE A 664 -40.77 -33.25 20.05
N VAL A 665 -41.72 -34.19 20.07
CA VAL A 665 -43.16 -33.93 20.21
C VAL A 665 -43.67 -34.72 21.41
N GLY A 666 -43.98 -34.01 22.51
CA GLY A 666 -44.39 -34.65 23.76
C GLY A 666 -43.31 -35.59 24.31
N LYS A 667 -43.58 -36.91 24.32
CA LYS A 667 -42.65 -37.95 24.80
C LYS A 667 -41.97 -38.73 23.67
N GLU A 668 -42.07 -38.24 22.44
CA GLU A 668 -41.54 -38.91 21.24
C GLU A 668 -40.54 -38.02 20.51
N ILE A 669 -39.62 -38.66 19.82
CA ILE A 669 -38.67 -38.03 18.90
C ILE A 669 -38.90 -38.59 17.50
N ILE A 670 -39.12 -37.70 16.54
CA ILE A 670 -39.68 -38.03 15.22
C ILE A 670 -38.88 -37.30 14.13
N ILE A 671 -38.63 -37.93 12.99
CA ILE A 671 -38.06 -37.26 11.82
C ILE A 671 -39.09 -36.26 11.24
N ALA A 672 -38.63 -35.06 10.90
CA ALA A 672 -39.52 -33.98 10.48
C ALA A 672 -40.28 -34.27 9.18
N GLU A 673 -39.74 -35.16 8.33
CA GLU A 673 -40.38 -35.61 7.08
C GLU A 673 -41.72 -36.34 7.33
N LEU A 674 -41.85 -37.05 8.45
CA LEU A 674 -43.09 -37.75 8.81
C LEU A 674 -44.15 -36.83 9.42
N MET A 675 -43.79 -35.59 9.75
CA MET A 675 -44.72 -34.57 10.24
C MET A 675 -45.37 -33.76 9.11
N GLY A 676 -45.05 -34.06 7.84
CA GLY A 676 -45.52 -33.36 6.63
C GLY A 676 -46.90 -33.77 6.09
N TYR A 677 -47.77 -34.34 6.92
CA TYR A 677 -49.20 -34.50 6.66
C TYR A 677 -49.98 -34.15 7.94
N ALA A 678 -49.97 -32.87 8.32
CA ALA A 678 -50.96 -32.26 9.22
C ALA A 678 -51.05 -30.76 8.93
#